data_AF-A0A7C2HMZ0-F1
#
_entry.id   AF-A0A7C2HMZ0-F1
#
_cell.length_a   1.000
_cell.length_b   1.000
_cell.length_c   1.000
_cell.angle_alpha   90.00
_cell.angle_beta   90.00
_cell.angle_gamma   90.00
#
_symmetry.space_group_name_H-M   'P 1'
#
loop_
_entity.id
_entity.type
_entity.pdbx_description
1 polymer ?
#
loop_
_entity_poly.entity_id
_entity_poly.type
_entity_poly.pdbx_seq_one_letter_code
_entity_poly.pdbx_strand_id
1 'polypeptide(L)'
;TREDLDVTTDHPVAFDASYVWSANTLALKISGITRTTPDPPGGEIVKGPDGEPNGILRNAAHLLKGVTRAAPFTEEEKLKALELILHEYRRAGLTGIHDRAVTPEDVALFERLKKEGRLPVRTVMTWRLPTARPTEELVREIESRPWRTNLGDEWLKFGAFKVTLDGGQSVGTAFQRMPYGPFGRQLYGQTDPDACGTLFVEPKKLLAIMRAARNKGWSLTAHAQGGAAIDVLLDVFEALDREKPIAPTRSHVMHGSMQSPESLDRMKRLGIAADVQPGWLHFDAPALVRVFGERNLRWFFPMRGYLDRGIPAAGGSDHMLGHDRDRAVNPYNPFFNMWMTITRRTTEGKVLFAEERVSREEAIRMWTTWPAWLHFSEKTQGSIEPGKLADLVVIDRDILTCPEDEIRRIQPLMVVLDGRIVERRIAAFPGAEGFGTDTPGGRGGRVIVVRNLNDSGPGSLREAIETKGPRIVVFGVSGIIDLKTPLRVTEPRLTLAGQSAPGMGVCLRGDGLRIETHDVVVRHLRSRPGEGLGREVDAIAVGGAAFRVVIDHCSATWSVDEALSPSGALRDVTVQWCLIGEALRKSVHPKGEHGYGSLVRASGGVTLHHNLWVKNTARNPRLGDNYGRPPWPVFDVRNNVMALWGAICSGMTGDRLRANYIGNFLKPGPESLRRPPIVLTQSADVEYFLGGNVVEGWPEFADNDGRFFTPQESGGRRLYRLAAAPFDAPPVRTTPAREAYEAVLAGAGATRPVRDPVDARLVEEVRRGDGRIIDSTRQAGGWPDYG
;
A
#
# COMPACT_ATOMS: atom_id res chain seq x y z
N THR A 1 -6.49 -29.00 -11.74
CA THR A 1 -6.24 -30.37 -12.25
C THR A 1 -5.56 -30.28 -13.60
N ARG A 2 -5.20 -31.40 -14.22
CA ARG A 2 -4.61 -31.40 -15.58
C ARG A 2 -5.58 -30.82 -16.60
N GLU A 3 -6.88 -31.09 -16.46
CA GLU A 3 -7.94 -30.59 -17.34
C GLU A 3 -8.02 -29.04 -17.29
N ASP A 4 -7.93 -28.46 -16.09
CA ASP A 4 -7.90 -26.99 -15.93
C ASP A 4 -6.65 -26.34 -16.51
N LEU A 5 -5.52 -27.07 -16.55
CA LEU A 5 -4.23 -26.55 -17.02
C LEU A 5 -3.90 -26.95 -18.47
N ASP A 6 -4.70 -27.81 -19.10
CA ASP A 6 -4.65 -28.13 -20.52
C ASP A 6 -5.24 -27.00 -21.39
N VAL A 7 -5.27 -25.77 -20.88
CA VAL A 7 -5.46 -24.53 -21.67
C VAL A 7 -4.41 -24.36 -22.77
N THR A 8 -3.30 -25.07 -22.65
CA THR A 8 -2.31 -25.30 -23.70
C THR A 8 -1.85 -26.75 -23.67
N THR A 9 -1.78 -27.36 -24.85
CA THR A 9 -1.23 -28.71 -25.05
C THR A 9 0.19 -28.71 -25.61
N ASP A 10 0.68 -27.54 -26.03
CA ASP A 10 1.98 -27.37 -26.70
C ASP A 10 3.12 -27.09 -25.73
N HIS A 11 2.77 -26.71 -24.48
CA HIS A 11 3.73 -26.39 -23.44
C HIS A 11 3.44 -27.17 -22.16
N PRO A 12 4.46 -27.70 -21.46
CA PRO A 12 4.27 -28.25 -20.13
C PRO A 12 3.95 -27.10 -19.16
N VAL A 13 2.84 -27.22 -18.44
CA VAL A 13 2.38 -26.22 -17.46
C VAL A 13 2.31 -26.88 -16.10
N ALA A 14 2.85 -26.20 -15.09
CA ALA A 14 2.55 -26.50 -13.70
C ALA A 14 2.33 -25.22 -12.92
N PHE A 15 1.36 -25.26 -12.01
CA PHE A 15 1.02 -24.21 -11.08
C PHE A 15 1.50 -24.60 -9.68
N ASP A 16 2.37 -23.78 -9.11
CA ASP A 16 2.88 -23.92 -7.75
C ASP A 16 1.87 -23.35 -6.75
N ALA A 17 1.27 -24.22 -5.96
CA ALA A 17 0.40 -23.89 -4.82
C ALA A 17 1.05 -24.38 -3.51
N SER A 18 2.37 -24.19 -3.37
CA SER A 18 3.18 -24.58 -2.21
C SER A 18 3.25 -26.10 -2.04
N TYR A 19 2.61 -26.67 -1.01
CA TYR A 19 2.61 -28.11 -0.73
C TYR A 19 1.77 -28.93 -1.73
N VAL A 20 1.03 -28.28 -2.63
CA VAL A 20 0.23 -28.92 -3.68
C VAL A 20 0.55 -28.25 -5.01
N TRP A 21 0.87 -29.05 -6.03
CA TRP A 21 1.09 -28.58 -7.39
C TRP A 21 -0.02 -29.10 -8.29
N SER A 22 -0.41 -28.32 -9.29
CA SER A 22 -1.25 -28.78 -10.39
C SER A 22 -0.42 -28.79 -11.65
N ALA A 23 -0.39 -29.89 -12.40
CA ALA A 23 0.34 -30.03 -13.65
C ALA A 23 -0.62 -30.43 -14.78
N ASN A 24 -0.38 -29.90 -15.99
CA ASN A 24 -1.13 -30.27 -17.19
C ASN A 24 -0.72 -31.64 -17.71
N THR A 25 -1.45 -32.15 -18.71
CA THR A 25 -1.22 -33.49 -19.26
C THR A 25 0.18 -33.62 -19.86
N LEU A 26 0.67 -32.60 -20.56
CA LEU A 26 2.01 -32.62 -21.15
C LEU A 26 3.10 -32.66 -20.06
N ALA A 27 2.96 -31.87 -18.99
CA ALA A 27 3.89 -31.85 -17.85
C ALA A 27 4.00 -33.22 -17.16
N LEU A 28 2.87 -33.90 -16.90
CA LEU A 28 2.88 -35.26 -16.34
C LEU A 28 3.59 -36.24 -17.27
N LYS A 29 3.29 -36.17 -18.58
CA LYS A 29 3.84 -37.04 -19.61
C LYS A 29 5.35 -36.92 -19.72
N ILE A 30 5.90 -35.69 -19.82
CA ILE A 30 7.36 -35.49 -19.91
C ILE A 30 8.09 -35.84 -18.61
N SER A 31 7.37 -35.81 -17.48
CA SER A 31 7.89 -36.21 -16.17
C SER A 31 7.88 -37.72 -15.96
N GLY A 32 7.20 -38.47 -16.83
CA GLY A 32 7.01 -39.93 -16.69
C GLY A 32 6.06 -40.32 -15.57
N ILE A 33 5.15 -39.42 -15.17
CA ILE A 33 4.14 -39.68 -14.14
C ILE A 33 2.93 -40.35 -14.80
N THR A 34 2.62 -41.58 -14.40
CA THR A 34 1.58 -42.43 -14.98
C THR A 34 0.71 -43.07 -13.89
N ARG A 35 -0.32 -43.83 -14.28
CA ARG A 35 -1.15 -44.62 -13.33
C ARG A 35 -0.33 -45.55 -12.41
N THR A 36 0.83 -46.03 -12.87
CA THR A 36 1.69 -46.98 -12.13
C THR A 36 2.79 -46.32 -11.32
N THR A 37 2.96 -44.99 -11.42
CA THR A 37 3.92 -44.27 -10.57
C THR A 37 3.49 -44.41 -9.11
N PRO A 38 4.38 -44.88 -8.22
CA PRO A 38 4.10 -44.94 -6.79
C PRO A 38 4.17 -43.56 -6.16
N ASP A 39 3.46 -43.39 -5.04
CA ASP A 39 3.55 -42.18 -4.25
C ASP A 39 4.95 -42.04 -3.61
N PRO A 40 5.54 -40.83 -3.59
CA PRO A 40 6.81 -40.62 -2.92
C PRO A 40 6.63 -40.65 -1.39
N PRO A 41 7.69 -40.94 -0.61
CA PRO A 41 7.60 -40.90 0.85
C PRO A 41 7.07 -39.54 1.36
N GLY A 42 5.93 -39.57 2.06
CA GLY A 42 5.28 -38.37 2.61
C GLY A 42 4.58 -37.47 1.58
N GLY A 43 4.35 -37.95 0.36
CA GLY A 43 3.57 -37.25 -0.67
C GLY A 43 2.57 -38.17 -1.38
N GLU A 44 1.80 -37.61 -2.30
CA GLU A 44 0.72 -38.30 -3.03
C GLU A 44 0.63 -37.77 -4.47
N ILE A 45 0.48 -38.69 -5.43
CA ILE A 45 0.08 -38.42 -6.80
C ILE A 45 -1.42 -38.68 -6.89
N VAL A 46 -2.23 -37.62 -6.92
CA VAL A 46 -3.68 -37.78 -6.91
C VAL A 46 -4.14 -38.37 -8.25
N LYS A 47 -4.84 -39.49 -8.19
CA LYS A 47 -5.38 -40.21 -9.35
C LYS A 47 -6.88 -39.94 -9.47
N GLY A 48 -7.35 -39.80 -10.71
CA GLY A 48 -8.76 -39.68 -11.03
C GLY A 48 -9.50 -41.02 -10.92
N PRO A 49 -10.82 -41.05 -11.15
CA PRO A 49 -11.62 -42.28 -11.12
C PRO A 49 -11.17 -43.35 -12.14
N ASP A 50 -10.48 -42.94 -13.20
CA ASP A 50 -9.88 -43.80 -14.22
C ASP A 50 -8.50 -44.39 -13.82
N GLY A 51 -8.00 -44.02 -12.63
CA GLY A 51 -6.69 -44.41 -12.13
C GLY A 51 -5.53 -43.60 -12.73
N GLU A 52 -5.79 -42.67 -13.65
CA GLU A 52 -4.76 -41.81 -14.22
C GLU A 52 -4.44 -40.63 -13.30
N PRO A 53 -3.18 -40.15 -13.25
CA PRO A 53 -2.84 -38.94 -12.50
C PRO A 53 -3.67 -37.75 -13.01
N ASN A 54 -4.41 -37.11 -12.11
CA ASN A 54 -5.32 -36.01 -12.47
C ASN A 54 -4.61 -34.65 -12.51
N GLY A 55 -3.29 -34.62 -12.40
CA GLY A 55 -2.47 -33.41 -12.36
C GLY A 55 -2.19 -32.85 -10.97
N ILE A 56 -2.88 -33.28 -9.92
CA ILE A 56 -2.61 -32.80 -8.55
C ILE A 56 -1.51 -33.64 -7.90
N LEU A 57 -0.47 -32.98 -7.41
CA LEU A 57 0.69 -33.57 -6.73
C LEU A 57 0.82 -32.96 -5.33
N ARG A 58 0.57 -33.74 -4.26
CA ARG A 58 0.71 -33.28 -2.86
C ARG A 58 2.09 -33.69 -2.35
N ASN A 59 2.93 -32.72 -1.99
CA ASN A 59 4.32 -32.95 -1.59
C ASN A 59 5.12 -33.83 -2.59
N ALA A 60 4.69 -33.87 -3.85
CA ALA A 60 5.21 -34.76 -4.90
C ALA A 60 5.70 -33.99 -6.15
N ALA A 61 5.76 -32.65 -6.08
CA ALA A 61 6.17 -31.79 -7.19
C ALA A 61 7.61 -32.02 -7.67
N HIS A 62 8.48 -32.57 -6.81
CA HIS A 62 9.85 -32.95 -7.17
C HIS A 62 9.92 -34.03 -8.26
N LEU A 63 8.81 -34.71 -8.55
CA LEU A 63 8.69 -35.65 -9.66
C LEU A 63 8.56 -34.96 -11.03
N LEU A 64 8.21 -33.66 -11.08
CA LEU A 64 8.06 -32.92 -12.33
C LEU A 64 9.41 -32.64 -12.99
N LYS A 65 9.57 -33.02 -14.25
CA LYS A 65 10.79 -32.83 -15.06
C LYS A 65 10.47 -32.01 -16.30
N GLY A 66 11.34 -31.09 -16.70
CA GLY A 66 11.21 -30.34 -17.96
C GLY A 66 10.06 -29.31 -18.02
N VAL A 67 9.26 -29.19 -16.95
CA VAL A 67 8.38 -28.05 -16.73
C VAL A 67 9.29 -26.91 -16.24
N THR A 68 9.52 -25.92 -17.08
CA THR A 68 10.56 -24.90 -16.89
C THR A 68 10.49 -24.27 -15.50
N ARG A 69 11.54 -24.47 -14.69
CA ARG A 69 11.92 -23.43 -13.71
C ARG A 69 12.33 -22.23 -14.55
N ALA A 70 11.79 -21.05 -14.26
CA ALA A 70 12.41 -19.82 -14.74
C ALA A 70 13.93 -19.90 -14.47
N ALA A 71 14.75 -19.31 -15.35
CA ALA A 71 16.19 -19.26 -15.11
C ALA A 71 16.42 -18.82 -13.64
N PRO A 72 17.23 -19.55 -12.86
CA PRO A 72 17.40 -19.21 -11.46
C PRO A 72 17.91 -17.78 -11.36
N PHE A 73 17.28 -16.99 -10.49
CA PHE A 73 17.73 -15.63 -10.22
C PHE A 73 19.22 -15.64 -9.84
N THR A 74 19.97 -14.73 -10.43
CA THR A 74 21.36 -14.45 -10.06
C THR A 74 21.43 -14.02 -8.60
N GLU A 75 22.61 -14.15 -7.99
CA GLU A 75 22.83 -13.69 -6.62
C GLU A 75 22.48 -12.20 -6.44
N GLU A 76 22.84 -11.37 -7.43
CA GLU A 76 22.51 -9.93 -7.42
C GLU A 76 21.01 -9.66 -7.47
N GLU A 77 20.26 -10.41 -8.28
CA GLU A 77 18.80 -10.29 -8.32
C GLU A 77 18.16 -10.68 -6.98
N LYS A 78 18.66 -11.75 -6.34
CA LYS A 78 18.20 -12.16 -5.01
C LYS A 78 18.55 -11.13 -3.94
N LEU A 79 19.78 -10.62 -3.94
CA LEU A 79 20.24 -9.58 -3.02
C LEU A 79 19.37 -8.32 -3.13
N LYS A 80 19.11 -7.88 -4.37
CA LYS A 80 18.24 -6.74 -4.66
C LYS A 80 16.80 -7.00 -4.22
N ALA A 81 16.25 -8.17 -4.51
CA ALA A 81 14.89 -8.53 -4.10
C ALA A 81 14.75 -8.55 -2.57
N LEU A 82 15.74 -9.11 -1.87
CA LEU A 82 15.81 -9.11 -0.41
C LEU A 82 15.86 -7.69 0.14
N GLU A 83 16.75 -6.83 -0.37
CA GLU A 83 16.85 -5.44 0.07
C GLU A 83 15.54 -4.67 -0.15
N LEU A 84 14.89 -4.85 -1.31
CA LEU A 84 13.61 -4.21 -1.63
C LEU A 84 12.53 -4.60 -0.62
N ILE A 85 12.34 -5.89 -0.32
CA ILE A 85 11.29 -6.29 0.61
C ILE A 85 11.58 -5.84 2.05
N LEU A 86 12.85 -5.81 2.47
CA LEU A 86 13.23 -5.28 3.79
C LEU A 86 12.95 -3.77 3.90
N HIS A 87 13.09 -3.02 2.81
CA HIS A 87 12.64 -1.62 2.77
C HIS A 87 11.12 -1.49 2.89
N GLU A 88 10.35 -2.39 2.29
CA GLU A 88 8.89 -2.38 2.44
C GLU A 88 8.44 -2.71 3.88
N TYR A 89 9.11 -3.66 4.55
CA TYR A 89 8.90 -3.89 5.98
C TYR A 89 9.18 -2.64 6.82
N ARG A 90 10.26 -1.93 6.52
CA ARG A 90 10.56 -0.65 7.17
C ARG A 90 9.45 0.37 6.92
N ARG A 91 8.98 0.53 5.69
CA ARG A 91 7.88 1.43 5.32
C ARG A 91 6.56 1.07 6.02
N ALA A 92 6.36 -0.21 6.35
CA ALA A 92 5.21 -0.69 7.13
C ALA A 92 5.35 -0.48 8.65
N GLY A 93 6.46 0.10 9.12
CA GLY A 93 6.68 0.36 10.54
C GLY A 93 7.33 -0.80 11.28
N LEU A 94 8.06 -1.69 10.60
CA LEU A 94 8.82 -2.74 11.26
C LEU A 94 10.26 -2.27 11.47
N THR A 95 10.72 -2.27 12.72
CA THR A 95 12.11 -1.98 13.09
C THR A 95 13.00 -3.23 13.04
N GLY A 96 12.38 -4.41 13.16
CA GLY A 96 13.04 -5.69 12.97
C GLY A 96 12.07 -6.78 12.55
N ILE A 97 12.64 -7.85 11.99
CA ILE A 97 11.92 -9.03 11.54
C ILE A 97 12.58 -10.31 12.05
N HIS A 98 11.80 -11.38 12.10
CA HIS A 98 12.33 -12.74 12.21
C HIS A 98 12.14 -13.43 10.87
N ASP A 99 13.21 -13.68 10.13
CA ASP A 99 13.13 -14.55 8.95
C ASP A 99 13.04 -16.00 9.45
N ARG A 100 11.97 -16.70 9.05
CA ARG A 100 11.64 -18.01 9.59
C ARG A 100 12.17 -19.18 8.76
N ALA A 101 12.94 -18.96 7.69
CA ALA A 101 13.27 -20.04 6.77
C ALA A 101 14.58 -19.90 5.98
N VAL A 102 15.63 -19.29 6.55
CA VAL A 102 16.89 -19.07 5.82
C VAL A 102 17.61 -20.36 5.44
N THR A 103 18.14 -20.40 4.21
CA THR A 103 19.17 -21.35 3.77
C THR A 103 20.58 -20.78 3.97
N PRO A 104 21.66 -21.58 3.79
CA PRO A 104 23.02 -21.04 3.79
C PRO A 104 23.26 -19.93 2.77
N GLU A 105 22.63 -20.01 1.60
CA GLU A 105 22.69 -18.97 0.58
C GLU A 105 22.01 -17.68 1.07
N ASP A 106 20.83 -17.78 1.69
CA ASP A 106 20.12 -16.62 2.24
C ASP A 106 20.93 -15.94 3.37
N VAL A 107 21.58 -16.73 4.22
CA VAL A 107 22.48 -16.22 5.27
C VAL A 107 23.59 -15.36 4.65
N ALA A 108 24.22 -15.84 3.57
CA ALA A 108 25.28 -15.09 2.88
C ALA A 108 24.75 -13.76 2.30
N LEU A 109 23.51 -13.72 1.79
CA LEU A 109 22.89 -12.49 1.31
C LEU A 109 22.65 -11.49 2.45
N PHE A 110 22.12 -11.92 3.59
CA PHE A 110 21.94 -11.05 4.75
C PHE A 110 23.27 -10.53 5.29
N GLU A 111 24.28 -11.40 5.41
CA GLU A 111 25.63 -11.03 5.84
C GLU A 111 26.25 -10.01 4.89
N ARG A 112 26.05 -10.18 3.58
CA ARG A 112 26.50 -9.23 2.56
C ARG A 112 25.80 -7.88 2.68
N LEU A 113 24.46 -7.84 2.77
CA LEU A 113 23.72 -6.58 2.98
C LEU A 113 24.20 -5.84 4.23
N LYS A 114 24.41 -6.57 5.33
CA LYS A 114 24.92 -5.99 6.57
C LYS A 114 26.35 -5.46 6.41
N LYS A 115 27.25 -6.24 5.81
CA LYS A 115 28.65 -5.85 5.58
C LYS A 115 28.75 -4.59 4.72
N GLU A 116 27.84 -4.44 3.76
CA GLU A 116 27.75 -3.28 2.88
C GLU A 116 27.00 -2.09 3.49
N GLY A 117 26.50 -2.20 4.74
CA GLY A 117 25.75 -1.13 5.41
C GLY A 117 24.36 -0.86 4.81
N ARG A 118 23.81 -1.85 4.09
CA ARG A 118 22.56 -1.76 3.32
C ARG A 118 21.37 -2.44 3.97
N LEU A 119 21.55 -3.13 5.11
CA LEU A 119 20.48 -3.85 5.79
C LEU A 119 19.41 -2.87 6.35
N PRO A 120 18.16 -2.84 5.82
CA PRO A 120 17.20 -1.77 6.16
C PRO A 120 16.54 -1.88 7.54
N VAL A 121 16.44 -3.10 8.08
CA VAL A 121 15.81 -3.44 9.36
C VAL A 121 16.66 -4.49 10.08
N ARG A 122 16.49 -4.64 11.39
CA ARG A 122 17.18 -5.70 12.14
C ARG A 122 16.60 -7.06 11.80
N THR A 123 17.44 -8.08 11.67
CA THR A 123 17.00 -9.41 11.24
C THR A 123 17.45 -10.50 12.20
N VAL A 124 16.49 -11.29 12.67
CA VAL A 124 16.73 -12.53 13.41
C VAL A 124 16.48 -13.71 12.47
N MET A 125 17.54 -14.41 12.08
CA MET A 125 17.48 -15.52 11.11
C MET A 125 17.16 -16.85 11.79
N THR A 126 16.20 -17.59 11.25
CA THR A 126 15.86 -18.95 11.67
C THR A 126 16.35 -19.95 10.65
N TRP A 127 17.32 -20.79 11.01
CA TRP A 127 17.85 -21.78 10.09
C TRP A 127 16.85 -22.93 9.92
N ARG A 128 16.35 -23.12 8.70
CA ARG A 128 15.46 -24.24 8.36
C ARG A 128 16.27 -25.39 7.77
N LEU A 129 16.17 -26.56 8.38
CA LEU A 129 16.78 -27.79 7.87
C LEU A 129 15.73 -28.67 7.16
N PRO A 130 15.87 -28.93 5.84
CA PRO A 130 15.05 -29.93 5.15
C PRO A 130 15.34 -31.35 5.67
N THR A 131 14.29 -32.08 6.04
CA THR A 131 14.38 -33.34 6.80
C THR A 131 14.20 -34.61 5.95
N ALA A 132 14.17 -34.51 4.62
CA ALA A 132 13.99 -35.67 3.73
C ALA A 132 15.21 -36.64 3.74
N ARG A 133 16.41 -36.16 4.04
CA ARG A 133 17.66 -36.95 4.06
C ARG A 133 17.78 -37.90 5.26
N PRO A 134 18.65 -38.92 5.24
CA PRO A 134 18.92 -39.79 6.38
C PRO A 134 19.30 -39.04 7.66
N THR A 135 18.90 -39.56 8.82
CA THR A 135 19.05 -38.88 10.12
C THR A 135 20.51 -38.57 10.44
N GLU A 136 21.43 -39.49 10.15
CA GLU A 136 22.85 -39.38 10.44
C GLU A 136 23.50 -38.24 9.64
N GLU A 137 23.08 -38.04 8.39
CA GLU A 137 23.54 -36.93 7.56
C GLU A 137 23.05 -35.59 8.09
N LEU A 138 21.78 -35.52 8.50
CA LEU A 138 21.19 -34.32 9.08
C LEU A 138 21.88 -33.93 10.39
N VAL A 139 22.16 -34.91 11.25
CA VAL A 139 22.90 -34.70 12.51
C VAL A 139 24.31 -34.19 12.23
N ARG A 140 25.06 -34.81 11.30
CA ARG A 140 26.39 -34.34 10.91
C ARG A 140 26.38 -32.92 10.37
N GLU A 141 25.38 -32.55 9.58
CA GLU A 141 25.26 -31.18 9.08
C GLU A 141 25.03 -30.19 10.22
N ILE A 142 24.10 -30.48 11.15
CA ILE A 142 23.87 -29.64 12.33
C ILE A 142 25.17 -29.49 13.14
N GLU A 143 25.92 -30.58 13.28
CA GLU A 143 27.16 -30.59 14.05
C GLU A 143 28.31 -29.83 13.36
N SER A 144 28.32 -29.77 12.03
CA SER A 144 29.38 -29.11 11.27
C SER A 144 29.19 -27.59 11.12
N ARG A 145 27.95 -27.08 11.25
CA ARG A 145 27.68 -25.63 11.09
C ARG A 145 28.18 -24.84 12.32
N PRO A 146 28.69 -23.61 12.11
CA PRO A 146 29.12 -22.74 13.22
C PRO A 146 27.95 -22.04 13.91
N TRP A 147 26.76 -22.08 13.31
CA TRP A 147 25.59 -21.34 13.73
C TRP A 147 24.97 -21.90 15.01
N ARG A 148 24.47 -21.00 15.84
CA ARG A 148 23.74 -21.25 17.08
C ARG A 148 22.90 -20.02 17.43
N THR A 149 21.95 -20.17 18.33
CA THR A 149 21.15 -19.04 18.84
C THR A 149 22.05 -17.93 19.39
N ASN A 150 21.68 -16.68 19.10
CA ASN A 150 22.41 -15.45 19.43
C ASN A 150 23.80 -15.30 18.80
N LEU A 151 24.18 -16.13 17.82
CA LEU A 151 25.36 -15.84 17.02
C LEU A 151 25.07 -14.64 16.10
N GLY A 152 25.85 -13.56 16.22
CA GLY A 152 25.69 -12.32 15.48
C GLY A 152 25.72 -11.09 16.39
N ASP A 153 25.04 -10.02 16.00
CA ASP A 153 24.84 -8.82 16.81
C ASP A 153 23.38 -8.30 16.71
N GLU A 154 23.12 -7.12 17.25
CA GLU A 154 21.79 -6.49 17.28
C GLU A 154 21.21 -6.17 15.88
N TRP A 155 22.01 -6.18 14.82
CA TRP A 155 21.51 -5.95 13.45
C TRP A 155 21.19 -7.24 12.72
N LEU A 156 22.02 -8.26 12.91
CA LEU A 156 21.83 -9.56 12.26
C LEU A 156 22.36 -10.64 13.19
N LYS A 157 21.46 -11.56 13.59
CA LYS A 157 21.82 -12.73 14.39
C LYS A 157 20.92 -13.92 14.12
N PHE A 158 21.36 -15.09 14.58
CA PHE A 158 20.56 -16.31 14.56
C PHE A 158 19.61 -16.38 15.75
N GLY A 159 18.34 -16.73 15.48
CA GLY A 159 17.30 -16.97 16.46
C GLY A 159 17.16 -18.46 16.78
N ALA A 160 16.37 -19.19 15.99
CA ALA A 160 16.05 -20.59 16.25
C ALA A 160 16.50 -21.54 15.13
N PHE A 161 16.59 -22.82 15.47
CA PHE A 161 16.66 -23.93 14.52
C PHE A 161 15.25 -24.46 14.24
N LYS A 162 14.92 -24.67 12.96
CA LYS A 162 13.59 -25.05 12.49
C LYS A 162 13.60 -26.31 11.63
N VAL A 163 12.60 -27.15 11.84
CA VAL A 163 12.15 -28.16 10.86
C VAL A 163 10.69 -27.92 10.44
N THR A 164 10.25 -28.56 9.36
CA THR A 164 8.83 -28.61 8.99
C THR A 164 8.24 -29.94 9.46
N LEU A 165 7.31 -29.91 10.42
CA LEU A 165 6.76 -31.13 11.03
C LEU A 165 5.46 -31.59 10.33
N ASP A 166 4.63 -30.65 9.91
CA ASP A 166 3.40 -30.91 9.16
C ASP A 166 3.15 -29.85 8.08
N GLY A 167 2.00 -29.96 7.40
CA GLY A 167 1.60 -29.08 6.30
C GLY A 167 0.74 -27.88 6.70
N GLY A 168 -0.09 -27.40 5.77
CA GLY A 168 -0.93 -26.21 5.96
C GLY A 168 -2.41 -26.55 6.14
N GLN A 169 -3.14 -25.77 6.95
CA GLN A 169 -4.59 -25.92 7.13
C GLN A 169 -5.35 -25.73 5.81
N SER A 170 -4.98 -24.70 5.04
CA SER A 170 -5.67 -24.27 3.80
C SER A 170 -5.46 -25.20 2.60
N VAL A 171 -4.62 -26.22 2.73
CA VAL A 171 -4.37 -27.24 1.69
C VAL A 171 -4.62 -28.66 2.19
N GLY A 172 -5.18 -28.83 3.40
CA GLY A 172 -5.58 -30.13 3.93
C GLY A 172 -4.43 -31.05 4.36
N THR A 173 -3.25 -30.51 4.70
CA THR A 173 -2.05 -31.31 5.02
C THR A 173 -1.52 -31.13 6.44
N ALA A 174 -2.05 -30.18 7.22
CA ALA A 174 -1.70 -30.06 8.63
C ALA A 174 -2.19 -31.28 9.43
N PHE A 175 -1.37 -31.82 10.33
CA PHE A 175 -1.65 -33.10 10.99
C PHE A 175 -2.51 -32.92 12.24
N GLN A 176 -3.80 -33.25 12.10
CA GLN A 176 -4.86 -32.98 13.06
C GLN A 176 -5.16 -34.15 13.99
N ARG A 177 -5.83 -33.83 15.11
CA ARG A 177 -6.44 -34.82 16.03
C ARG A 177 -7.77 -35.35 15.52
N MET A 178 -8.34 -34.70 14.51
CA MET A 178 -9.65 -34.99 13.95
C MET A 178 -9.57 -35.00 12.42
N PRO A 179 -10.47 -35.75 11.76
CA PRO A 179 -10.51 -35.78 10.31
C PRO A 179 -10.90 -34.42 9.71
N TYR A 180 -10.42 -34.16 8.50
CA TYR A 180 -10.84 -33.02 7.67
C TYR A 180 -12.29 -33.12 7.17
N GLY A 181 -12.86 -34.33 7.20
CA GLY A 181 -14.28 -34.57 7.00
C GLY A 181 -14.76 -34.36 5.56
N PRO A 182 -16.07 -34.52 5.32
CA PRO A 182 -16.64 -34.48 3.96
C PRO A 182 -16.40 -33.15 3.24
N PHE A 183 -16.46 -32.03 3.96
CA PHE A 183 -16.21 -30.72 3.36
C PHE A 183 -14.73 -30.50 3.06
N GLY A 184 -13.81 -30.97 3.92
CA GLY A 184 -12.38 -30.97 3.63
C GLY A 184 -12.03 -31.81 2.39
N ARG A 185 -12.69 -32.97 2.20
CA ARG A 185 -12.62 -33.75 0.97
C ARG A 185 -13.01 -32.93 -0.27
N GLN A 186 -14.13 -32.22 -0.21
CA GLN A 186 -14.55 -31.36 -1.31
C GLN A 186 -13.56 -30.21 -1.55
N LEU A 187 -13.16 -29.50 -0.50
CA LEU A 187 -12.37 -28.27 -0.59
C LEU A 187 -10.92 -28.54 -1.03
N TYR A 188 -10.31 -29.60 -0.51
CA TYR A 188 -8.89 -29.93 -0.74
C TYR A 188 -8.70 -31.08 -1.72
N GLY A 189 -9.79 -31.66 -2.23
CA GLY A 189 -9.78 -32.82 -3.11
C GLY A 189 -9.28 -34.10 -2.44
N GLN A 190 -9.38 -34.24 -1.12
CA GLN A 190 -8.91 -35.44 -0.41
C GLN A 190 -9.70 -36.67 -0.85
N THR A 191 -9.02 -37.80 -1.00
CA THR A 191 -9.63 -39.06 -1.42
C THR A 191 -10.31 -39.76 -0.24
N ASP A 192 -9.75 -39.61 0.96
CA ASP A 192 -10.25 -40.16 2.23
C ASP A 192 -10.84 -39.06 3.13
N PRO A 193 -12.16 -39.10 3.47
CA PRO A 193 -12.77 -38.13 4.38
C PRO A 193 -12.29 -38.28 5.85
N ASP A 194 -11.69 -39.41 6.21
CA ASP A 194 -11.11 -39.65 7.54
C ASP A 194 -9.63 -39.19 7.62
N ALA A 195 -9.09 -38.64 6.53
CA ALA A 195 -7.73 -38.11 6.49
C ALA A 195 -7.55 -37.00 7.54
N CYS A 196 -6.48 -37.13 8.33
CA CYS A 196 -6.11 -36.17 9.38
C CYS A 196 -4.90 -35.33 8.96
N GLY A 197 -4.53 -35.27 7.68
CA GLY A 197 -3.32 -34.61 7.20
C GLY A 197 -2.06 -35.48 7.31
N THR A 198 -0.88 -34.88 7.29
CA THR A 198 0.39 -35.62 7.13
C THR A 198 1.45 -35.16 8.12
N LEU A 199 2.01 -36.11 8.86
CA LEU A 199 3.23 -35.91 9.64
C LEU A 199 4.46 -36.14 8.74
N PHE A 200 5.25 -35.09 8.50
CA PHE A 200 6.39 -35.15 7.57
C PHE A 200 7.66 -35.74 8.17
N VAL A 201 7.77 -35.76 9.52
CA VAL A 201 8.95 -36.25 10.22
C VAL A 201 8.53 -37.22 11.30
N GLU A 202 9.01 -38.46 11.22
CA GLU A 202 8.78 -39.48 12.25
C GLU A 202 9.30 -38.99 13.63
N PRO A 203 8.57 -39.23 14.74
CA PRO A 203 8.95 -38.75 16.07
C PRO A 203 10.38 -39.12 16.51
N LYS A 204 10.85 -40.33 16.22
CA LYS A 204 12.22 -40.77 16.57
C LYS A 204 13.28 -39.95 15.82
N LYS A 205 13.05 -39.70 14.53
CA LYS A 205 13.91 -38.87 13.69
C LYS A 205 13.89 -37.41 14.16
N LEU A 206 12.70 -36.88 14.47
CA LEU A 206 12.55 -35.52 15.02
C LEU A 206 13.35 -35.35 16.31
N LEU A 207 13.24 -36.29 17.25
CA LEU A 207 13.97 -36.26 18.51
C LEU A 207 15.49 -36.25 18.30
N ALA A 208 16.01 -37.09 17.40
CA ALA A 208 17.45 -37.13 17.10
C ALA A 208 17.97 -35.81 16.52
N ILE A 209 17.24 -35.22 15.56
CA ILE A 209 17.56 -33.92 14.95
C ILE A 209 17.53 -32.81 15.99
N MET A 210 16.45 -32.73 16.77
CA MET A 210 16.26 -31.69 17.80
C MET A 210 17.28 -31.80 18.92
N ARG A 211 17.67 -33.03 19.32
CA ARG A 211 18.74 -33.26 20.28
C ARG A 211 20.09 -32.74 19.77
N ALA A 212 20.44 -33.03 18.52
CA ALA A 212 21.68 -32.53 17.92
C ALA A 212 21.72 -30.99 17.88
N ALA A 213 20.63 -30.36 17.44
CA ALA A 213 20.51 -28.90 17.44
C ALA A 213 20.61 -28.32 18.86
N ARG A 214 19.92 -28.93 19.83
CA ARG A 214 19.97 -28.51 21.23
C ARG A 214 21.39 -28.57 21.80
N ASN A 215 22.11 -29.64 21.53
CA ASN A 215 23.49 -29.83 21.99
C ASN A 215 24.45 -28.80 21.38
N LYS A 216 24.11 -28.23 20.22
CA LYS A 216 24.81 -27.09 19.61
C LYS A 216 24.38 -25.71 20.13
N GLY A 217 23.46 -25.66 21.09
CA GLY A 217 23.02 -24.41 21.72
C GLY A 217 21.94 -23.67 20.94
N TRP A 218 21.11 -24.39 20.19
CA TRP A 218 19.95 -23.82 19.51
C TRP A 218 18.70 -23.77 20.41
N SER A 219 17.97 -22.66 20.33
CA SER A 219 16.51 -22.61 20.51
C SER A 219 15.86 -23.46 19.43
N LEU A 220 14.84 -24.23 19.80
CA LEU A 220 14.22 -25.20 18.91
C LEU A 220 12.79 -24.78 18.56
N THR A 221 12.42 -24.98 17.30
CA THR A 221 11.05 -24.81 16.84
C THR A 221 10.74 -25.71 15.66
N ALA A 222 9.46 -25.92 15.38
CA ALA A 222 9.01 -26.56 14.16
C ALA A 222 7.77 -25.85 13.63
N HIS A 223 7.62 -25.79 12.31
CA HIS A 223 6.32 -25.54 11.70
C HIS A 223 5.37 -26.64 12.16
N ALA A 224 4.39 -26.29 13.01
CA ALA A 224 3.41 -27.20 13.58
C ALA A 224 2.04 -26.50 13.63
N GLN A 225 1.19 -26.76 12.63
CA GLN A 225 -0.15 -26.16 12.56
C GLN A 225 -1.22 -27.06 13.18
N GLY A 226 -1.22 -28.34 12.82
CA GLY A 226 -2.22 -29.30 13.25
C GLY A 226 -2.04 -29.73 14.70
N GLY A 227 -3.15 -30.06 15.36
CA GLY A 227 -3.15 -30.38 16.78
C GLY A 227 -2.28 -31.59 17.13
N ALA A 228 -2.31 -32.63 16.30
CA ALA A 228 -1.51 -33.83 16.54
C ALA A 228 -0.01 -33.58 16.27
N ALA A 229 0.35 -32.71 15.31
CA ALA A 229 1.73 -32.28 15.13
C ALA A 229 2.27 -31.50 16.33
N ILE A 230 1.45 -30.62 16.93
CA ILE A 230 1.80 -29.90 18.16
C ILE A 230 2.07 -30.89 19.29
N ASP A 231 1.24 -31.93 19.45
CA ASP A 231 1.44 -32.94 20.50
C ASP A 231 2.75 -33.72 20.31
N VAL A 232 3.06 -34.14 19.08
CA VAL A 232 4.34 -34.79 18.74
C VAL A 232 5.54 -33.89 19.05
N LEU A 233 5.46 -32.59 18.73
CA LEU A 233 6.53 -31.65 19.04
C LEU A 233 6.72 -31.51 20.56
N LEU A 234 5.63 -31.42 21.31
CA LEU A 234 5.67 -31.34 22.78
C LEU A 234 6.23 -32.62 23.41
N ASP A 235 5.93 -33.80 22.85
CA ASP A 235 6.53 -35.07 23.29
C ASP A 235 8.06 -35.05 23.15
N VAL A 236 8.56 -34.51 22.04
CA VAL A 236 10.00 -34.32 21.81
C VAL A 236 10.59 -33.32 22.81
N PHE A 237 9.90 -32.21 23.07
CA PHE A 237 10.35 -31.23 24.06
C PHE A 237 10.37 -31.81 25.48
N GLU A 238 9.39 -32.62 25.88
CA GLU A 238 9.40 -33.33 27.16
C GLU A 238 10.54 -34.34 27.27
N ALA A 239 10.81 -35.08 26.18
CA ALA A 239 11.95 -35.99 26.15
C ALA A 239 13.29 -35.25 26.35
N LEU A 240 13.45 -34.10 25.69
CA LEU A 240 14.66 -33.27 25.82
C LEU A 240 14.75 -32.58 27.19
N ASP A 241 13.61 -32.19 27.77
CA ASP A 241 13.55 -31.56 29.11
C ASP A 241 14.02 -32.52 30.21
N ARG A 242 13.68 -33.81 30.08
CA ARG A 242 14.20 -34.88 30.96
C ARG A 242 15.72 -35.03 30.89
N GLU A 243 16.32 -34.72 29.74
CA GLU A 243 17.79 -34.76 29.59
C GLU A 243 18.46 -33.53 30.20
N LYS A 244 17.90 -32.33 29.96
CA LYS A 244 18.27 -31.08 30.65
C LYS A 244 17.13 -30.07 30.44
N PRO A 245 16.86 -29.15 31.38
CA PRO A 245 15.75 -28.21 31.26
C PRO A 245 15.69 -27.50 29.90
N ILE A 246 14.52 -27.49 29.27
CA ILE A 246 14.30 -26.85 27.95
C ILE A 246 13.91 -25.38 28.08
N ALA A 247 13.23 -24.97 29.16
CA ALA A 247 12.77 -23.59 29.36
C ALA A 247 13.85 -22.50 29.09
N PRO A 248 15.12 -22.65 29.53
CA PRO A 248 16.15 -21.64 29.27
C PRO A 248 16.50 -21.42 27.81
N THR A 249 16.19 -22.38 26.91
CA THR A 249 16.46 -22.24 25.48
C THR A 249 15.44 -21.38 24.77
N ARG A 250 14.33 -20.97 25.41
CA ARG A 250 13.22 -20.23 24.80
C ARG A 250 12.68 -20.91 23.53
N SER A 251 12.73 -22.25 23.50
CA SER A 251 12.11 -23.05 22.45
C SER A 251 10.62 -22.79 22.39
N HIS A 252 10.04 -22.88 21.19
CA HIS A 252 8.67 -22.43 20.96
C HIS A 252 7.97 -23.24 19.87
N VAL A 253 6.64 -23.26 19.95
CA VAL A 253 5.78 -23.80 18.89
C VAL A 253 5.53 -22.69 17.87
N MET A 254 5.91 -22.93 16.60
CA MET A 254 5.64 -22.00 15.50
C MET A 254 4.31 -22.34 14.84
N HIS A 255 3.58 -21.29 14.48
CA HIS A 255 2.16 -21.29 14.19
C HIS A 255 1.33 -21.67 15.41
N GLY A 256 1.46 -22.89 15.91
CA GLY A 256 0.71 -23.36 17.08
C GLY A 256 -0.79 -23.14 16.87
N SER A 257 -1.27 -23.46 15.67
CA SER A 257 -2.57 -23.01 15.20
C SER A 257 -3.69 -23.72 15.94
N MET A 258 -3.70 -25.06 15.95
CA MET A 258 -4.76 -25.88 16.54
C MET A 258 -4.38 -26.42 17.93
N GLN A 259 -4.39 -25.54 18.93
CA GLN A 259 -4.03 -25.88 20.30
C GLN A 259 -5.06 -26.79 20.99
N SER A 260 -4.79 -27.13 22.25
CA SER A 260 -5.75 -27.69 23.20
C SER A 260 -5.43 -27.19 24.61
N PRO A 261 -6.35 -27.31 25.59
CA PRO A 261 -6.03 -27.02 26.99
C PRO A 261 -4.81 -27.79 27.48
N GLU A 262 -4.72 -29.07 27.12
CA GLU A 262 -3.60 -29.93 27.48
C GLU A 262 -2.29 -29.43 26.87
N SER A 263 -2.27 -29.13 25.57
CA SER A 263 -1.07 -28.60 24.90
C SER A 263 -0.61 -27.29 25.53
N LEU A 264 -1.53 -26.39 25.89
CA LEU A 264 -1.22 -25.14 26.60
C LEU A 264 -0.66 -25.38 28.00
N ASP A 265 -1.23 -26.32 28.76
CA ASP A 265 -0.75 -26.67 30.10
C ASP A 265 0.65 -27.32 30.04
N ARG A 266 0.91 -28.16 29.02
CA ARG A 266 2.24 -28.72 28.73
C ARG A 266 3.24 -27.63 28.38
N MET A 267 2.88 -26.69 27.50
CA MET A 267 3.73 -25.55 27.14
C MET A 267 4.10 -24.72 28.37
N LYS A 268 3.12 -24.41 29.23
CA LYS A 268 3.37 -23.70 30.49
C LYS A 268 4.36 -24.45 31.39
N ARG A 269 4.12 -25.74 31.61
CA ARG A 269 4.99 -26.58 32.46
C ARG A 269 6.44 -26.61 31.97
N LEU A 270 6.63 -26.72 30.65
CA LEU A 270 7.95 -26.83 30.02
C LEU A 270 8.64 -25.48 29.77
N GLY A 271 7.93 -24.36 29.97
CA GLY A 271 8.44 -23.03 29.61
C GLY A 271 8.57 -22.81 28.09
N ILE A 272 7.70 -23.43 27.30
CA ILE A 272 7.68 -23.31 25.84
C ILE A 272 6.80 -22.13 25.43
N ALA A 273 7.31 -21.27 24.55
CA ALA A 273 6.60 -20.10 24.04
C ALA A 273 5.83 -20.39 22.74
N ALA A 274 5.13 -19.39 22.22
CA ALA A 274 4.42 -19.46 20.94
C ALA A 274 4.87 -18.36 19.96
N ASP A 275 4.82 -18.67 18.66
CA ASP A 275 5.03 -17.74 17.55
C ASP A 275 3.84 -17.86 16.58
N VAL A 276 2.91 -16.90 16.62
CA VAL A 276 1.53 -17.04 16.12
C VAL A 276 1.20 -16.01 15.04
N GLN A 277 0.26 -16.36 14.15
CA GLN A 277 -0.16 -15.52 13.00
C GLN A 277 -1.67 -15.25 13.02
N PRO A 278 -2.14 -14.32 13.86
CA PRO A 278 -3.57 -14.07 14.07
C PRO A 278 -4.31 -13.60 12.81
N GLY A 279 -3.62 -13.03 11.81
CA GLY A 279 -4.20 -12.61 10.55
C GLY A 279 -4.99 -13.71 9.82
N TRP A 280 -4.59 -14.98 10.00
CA TRP A 280 -5.27 -16.13 9.38
C TRP A 280 -6.69 -16.34 9.91
N LEU A 281 -7.01 -15.85 11.12
CA LEU A 281 -8.39 -15.84 11.60
C LEU A 281 -9.31 -15.01 10.72
N HIS A 282 -8.78 -13.99 10.05
CA HIS A 282 -9.57 -13.13 9.18
C HIS A 282 -9.99 -13.90 7.93
N PHE A 283 -9.00 -14.52 7.28
CA PHE A 283 -9.12 -15.08 5.93
C PHE A 283 -9.51 -16.57 5.93
N ASP A 284 -8.91 -17.38 6.81
CA ASP A 284 -9.01 -18.84 6.74
C ASP A 284 -10.17 -19.38 7.57
N ALA A 285 -10.49 -18.72 8.69
CA ALA A 285 -11.49 -19.23 9.63
C ALA A 285 -12.87 -19.47 9.00
N PRO A 286 -13.41 -18.63 8.09
CA PRO A 286 -14.68 -18.93 7.40
C PRO A 286 -14.69 -20.29 6.70
N ALA A 287 -13.60 -20.65 6.01
CA ALA A 287 -13.47 -21.96 5.36
C ALA A 287 -13.29 -23.07 6.40
N LEU A 288 -12.40 -22.86 7.39
CA LEU A 288 -12.08 -23.87 8.39
C LEU A 288 -13.25 -24.19 9.34
N VAL A 289 -14.17 -23.25 9.59
CA VAL A 289 -15.42 -23.52 10.34
C VAL A 289 -16.27 -24.55 9.60
N ARG A 290 -16.30 -24.51 8.26
CA ARG A 290 -17.05 -25.49 7.47
C ARG A 290 -16.37 -26.86 7.43
N VAL A 291 -15.03 -26.88 7.53
CA VAL A 291 -14.23 -28.12 7.57
C VAL A 291 -14.37 -28.81 8.92
N PHE A 292 -14.05 -28.11 10.01
CA PHE A 292 -13.93 -28.74 11.34
C PHE A 292 -15.13 -28.50 12.24
N GLY A 293 -16.02 -27.56 11.90
CA GLY A 293 -17.07 -27.08 12.80
C GLY A 293 -16.53 -26.12 13.87
N GLU A 294 -17.41 -25.26 14.38
CA GLU A 294 -17.02 -24.23 15.37
C GLU A 294 -16.42 -24.82 16.65
N ARG A 295 -16.96 -25.96 17.13
CA ARG A 295 -16.48 -26.63 18.34
C ARG A 295 -14.99 -26.98 18.24
N ASN A 296 -14.56 -27.52 17.10
CA ASN A 296 -13.18 -27.94 16.91
C ASN A 296 -12.26 -26.75 16.61
N LEU A 297 -12.78 -25.68 16.02
CA LEU A 297 -12.04 -24.43 15.83
C LEU A 297 -11.88 -23.58 17.10
N ARG A 298 -12.49 -23.96 18.23
CA ARG A 298 -12.38 -23.20 19.49
C ARG A 298 -10.94 -22.90 19.88
N TRP A 299 -10.01 -23.79 19.54
CA TRP A 299 -8.59 -23.69 19.86
C TRP A 299 -7.73 -23.26 18.68
N PHE A 300 -8.33 -22.68 17.64
CA PHE A 300 -7.59 -22.06 16.55
C PHE A 300 -7.10 -20.67 16.99
N PHE A 301 -5.78 -20.56 17.23
CA PHE A 301 -5.12 -19.35 17.71
C PHE A 301 -5.75 -18.78 19.01
N PRO A 302 -5.73 -19.51 20.14
CA PRO A 302 -6.36 -19.10 21.39
C PRO A 302 -5.45 -18.13 22.16
N MET A 303 -5.44 -16.86 21.73
CA MET A 303 -4.54 -15.83 22.26
C MET A 303 -4.68 -15.67 23.77
N ARG A 304 -5.92 -15.60 24.28
CA ARG A 304 -6.18 -15.50 25.72
C ARG A 304 -5.70 -16.74 26.47
N GLY A 305 -5.92 -17.92 25.87
CA GLY A 305 -5.44 -19.20 26.39
C GLY A 305 -3.93 -19.23 26.69
N TYR A 306 -3.10 -18.61 25.84
CA TYR A 306 -1.67 -18.44 26.09
C TYR A 306 -1.40 -17.45 27.23
N LEU A 307 -2.02 -16.27 27.17
CA LEU A 307 -1.71 -15.15 28.06
C LEU A 307 -2.13 -15.40 29.50
N ASP A 308 -3.29 -16.02 29.74
CA ASP A 308 -3.76 -16.35 31.09
C ASP A 308 -2.86 -17.38 31.78
N ARG A 309 -2.14 -18.18 31.00
CA ARG A 309 -1.10 -19.10 31.51
C ARG A 309 0.26 -18.42 31.66
N GLY A 310 0.42 -17.18 31.24
CA GLY A 310 1.70 -16.48 31.20
C GLY A 310 2.68 -17.11 30.21
N ILE A 311 2.17 -17.66 29.09
CA ILE A 311 2.98 -18.14 27.97
C ILE A 311 3.22 -16.95 27.01
N PRO A 312 4.47 -16.53 26.78
CA PRO A 312 4.76 -15.50 25.78
C PRO A 312 4.33 -15.95 24.39
N ALA A 313 3.53 -15.12 23.70
CA ALA A 313 3.06 -15.37 22.34
C ALA A 313 3.53 -14.25 21.40
N ALA A 314 4.65 -14.48 20.69
CA ALA A 314 5.14 -13.54 19.69
C ALA A 314 4.19 -13.51 18.48
N GLY A 315 3.74 -12.32 18.09
CA GLY A 315 2.90 -12.10 16.92
C GLY A 315 3.75 -11.94 15.65
N GLY A 316 3.28 -12.50 14.55
CA GLY A 316 3.88 -12.36 13.23
C GLY A 316 2.84 -12.47 12.13
N SER A 317 3.24 -12.20 10.89
CA SER A 317 2.36 -12.31 9.72
C SER A 317 2.54 -13.62 8.95
N ASP A 318 3.73 -14.23 9.02
CA ASP A 318 4.18 -15.23 8.04
C ASP A 318 3.96 -14.73 6.60
N HIS A 319 4.55 -13.57 6.30
CA HIS A 319 4.36 -12.89 5.02
C HIS A 319 4.62 -13.83 3.84
N MET A 320 3.60 -14.00 3.00
CA MET A 320 3.64 -14.79 1.79
C MET A 320 3.04 -13.99 0.63
N LEU A 321 3.66 -14.15 -0.54
CA LEU A 321 3.17 -13.75 -1.87
C LEU A 321 2.52 -12.35 -1.91
N GLY A 322 3.29 -11.39 -2.41
CA GLY A 322 2.90 -9.99 -2.51
C GLY A 322 4.00 -9.10 -1.97
N HIS A 323 3.93 -7.81 -2.30
CA HIS A 323 4.83 -6.79 -1.75
C HIS A 323 4.06 -5.68 -1.04
N ASP A 324 2.73 -5.64 -1.18
CA ASP A 324 1.88 -4.70 -0.47
C ASP A 324 1.55 -5.22 0.93
N ARG A 325 1.72 -4.37 1.94
CA ARG A 325 1.56 -4.75 3.35
C ARG A 325 0.16 -5.22 3.74
N ASP A 326 -0.85 -4.75 3.02
CA ASP A 326 -2.27 -4.94 3.31
C ASP A 326 -2.92 -5.98 2.39
N ARG A 327 -2.34 -6.19 1.19
CA ARG A 327 -2.93 -7.04 0.13
C ARG A 327 -2.12 -8.30 -0.19
N ALA A 328 -0.96 -8.53 0.42
CA ALA A 328 -0.26 -9.81 0.32
C ALA A 328 -1.18 -10.95 0.81
N VAL A 329 -0.94 -12.18 0.35
CA VAL A 329 -1.74 -13.35 0.75
C VAL A 329 -1.77 -13.47 2.28
N ASN A 330 -0.61 -13.29 2.91
CA ASN A 330 -0.50 -13.05 4.34
C ASN A 330 -0.01 -11.62 4.59
N PRO A 331 -0.92 -10.66 4.88
CA PRO A 331 -0.57 -9.26 5.08
C PRO A 331 0.44 -9.06 6.21
N TYR A 332 1.50 -8.30 5.93
CA TYR A 332 2.56 -8.00 6.90
C TYR A 332 2.36 -6.67 7.63
N ASN A 333 1.22 -5.99 7.44
CA ASN A 333 0.81 -4.86 8.27
C ASN A 333 0.69 -5.31 9.75
N PRO A 334 1.54 -4.81 10.66
CA PRO A 334 1.46 -5.22 12.07
C PRO A 334 0.15 -4.78 12.71
N PHE A 335 -0.40 -3.63 12.32
CA PHE A 335 -1.63 -3.11 12.90
C PHE A 335 -2.87 -3.89 12.45
N PHE A 336 -2.86 -4.48 11.25
CA PHE A 336 -3.90 -5.42 10.84
C PHE A 336 -3.89 -6.67 11.73
N ASN A 337 -2.71 -7.23 11.99
CA ASN A 337 -2.61 -8.43 12.81
C ASN A 337 -2.91 -8.16 14.30
N MET A 338 -2.54 -6.99 14.83
CA MET A 338 -2.99 -6.53 16.16
C MET A 338 -4.50 -6.32 16.21
N TRP A 339 -5.09 -5.69 15.19
CA TRP A 339 -6.55 -5.55 15.08
C TRP A 339 -7.25 -6.91 15.10
N MET A 340 -6.65 -7.94 14.47
CA MET A 340 -7.20 -9.29 14.49
C MET A 340 -7.18 -9.94 15.87
N THR A 341 -6.16 -9.72 16.70
CA THR A 341 -6.15 -10.25 18.09
C THR A 341 -7.15 -9.52 19.00
N ILE A 342 -7.42 -8.25 18.72
CA ILE A 342 -8.35 -7.41 19.49
C ILE A 342 -9.81 -7.68 19.11
N THR A 343 -10.10 -7.74 17.81
CA THR A 343 -11.49 -7.80 17.32
C THR A 343 -11.96 -9.22 17.02
N ARG A 344 -11.04 -10.10 16.59
CA ARG A 344 -11.32 -11.45 16.08
C ARG A 344 -12.42 -11.50 15.02
N ARG A 345 -12.52 -10.44 14.20
CA ARG A 345 -13.54 -10.30 13.15
C ARG A 345 -13.07 -10.94 11.85
N THR A 346 -13.84 -11.85 11.28
CA THR A 346 -13.53 -12.50 9.98
C THR A 346 -13.84 -11.58 8.80
N THR A 347 -13.46 -12.01 7.58
CA THR A 347 -13.84 -11.36 6.33
C THR A 347 -15.36 -11.25 6.13
N GLU A 348 -16.14 -12.16 6.71
CA GLU A 348 -17.60 -12.15 6.70
C GLU A 348 -18.22 -11.22 7.77
N GLY A 349 -17.39 -10.53 8.56
CA GLY A 349 -17.83 -9.63 9.62
C GLY A 349 -18.19 -10.31 10.94
N LYS A 350 -18.13 -11.66 11.01
CA LYS A 350 -18.41 -12.46 12.21
C LYS A 350 -17.26 -12.36 13.22
N VAL A 351 -17.59 -12.24 14.51
CA VAL A 351 -16.61 -12.33 15.60
C VAL A 351 -16.49 -13.79 16.04
N LEU A 352 -15.27 -14.34 16.01
CA LEU A 352 -15.00 -15.72 16.45
C LEU A 352 -14.35 -15.74 17.82
N PHE A 353 -14.96 -16.47 18.76
CA PHE A 353 -14.46 -16.71 20.12
C PHE A 353 -14.02 -15.40 20.80
N ALA A 354 -14.98 -14.52 21.06
CA ALA A 354 -14.72 -13.18 21.61
C ALA A 354 -13.96 -13.22 22.96
N GLU A 355 -14.07 -14.30 23.71
CA GLU A 355 -13.33 -14.56 24.93
C GLU A 355 -11.82 -14.75 24.69
N GLU A 356 -11.38 -15.04 23.47
CA GLU A 356 -9.96 -15.15 23.07
C GLU A 356 -9.34 -13.81 22.65
N ARG A 357 -10.05 -12.70 22.85
CA ARG A 357 -9.53 -11.36 22.54
C ARG A 357 -8.40 -10.97 23.50
N VAL A 358 -7.57 -10.04 23.03
CA VAL A 358 -6.53 -9.42 23.85
C VAL A 358 -6.70 -7.92 23.93
N SER A 359 -6.16 -7.32 24.99
CA SER A 359 -6.13 -5.87 25.16
C SER A 359 -5.21 -5.23 24.12
N ARG A 360 -5.35 -3.93 23.92
CA ARG A 360 -4.49 -3.17 22.99
C ARG A 360 -3.03 -3.19 23.44
N GLU A 361 -2.78 -3.10 24.74
CA GLU A 361 -1.46 -3.20 25.34
C GLU A 361 -0.84 -4.58 25.14
N GLU A 362 -1.63 -5.65 25.33
CA GLU A 362 -1.17 -7.01 25.07
C GLU A 362 -0.86 -7.21 23.58
N ALA A 363 -1.69 -6.71 22.67
CA ALA A 363 -1.42 -6.73 21.24
C ALA A 363 -0.11 -5.98 20.89
N ILE A 364 0.16 -4.83 21.52
CA ILE A 364 1.45 -4.13 21.34
C ILE A 364 2.61 -5.01 21.82
N ARG A 365 2.50 -5.66 22.99
CA ARG A 365 3.54 -6.55 23.53
C ARG A 365 3.82 -7.74 22.62
N MET A 366 2.80 -8.30 21.97
CA MET A 366 2.93 -9.39 20.99
C MET A 366 3.84 -9.04 19.81
N TRP A 367 3.91 -7.76 19.42
CA TRP A 367 4.76 -7.29 18.31
C TRP A 367 6.03 -6.56 18.75
N THR A 368 6.27 -6.41 20.06
CA THR A 368 7.40 -5.64 20.59
C THR A 368 8.19 -6.43 21.64
N THR A 369 7.73 -6.44 22.89
CA THR A 369 8.47 -7.03 24.01
C THR A 369 8.56 -8.55 23.97
N TRP A 370 7.53 -9.26 23.49
CA TRP A 370 7.55 -10.74 23.47
C TRP A 370 8.38 -11.32 22.33
N PRO A 371 8.37 -10.77 21.11
CA PRO A 371 9.36 -11.12 20.11
C PRO A 371 10.78 -10.86 20.61
N ALA A 372 11.05 -9.68 21.20
CA ALA A 372 12.37 -9.34 21.77
C ALA A 372 12.82 -10.37 22.82
N TRP A 373 11.93 -10.76 23.73
CA TRP A 373 12.19 -11.85 24.67
C TRP A 373 12.41 -13.19 23.96
N LEU A 374 11.64 -13.54 22.93
CA LEU A 374 11.80 -14.83 22.26
C LEU A 374 13.23 -15.04 21.70
N HIS A 375 13.94 -13.98 21.34
CA HIS A 375 15.30 -14.02 20.78
C HIS A 375 16.36 -13.31 21.64
N PHE A 376 16.15 -13.22 22.96
CA PHE A 376 17.14 -12.73 23.92
C PHE A 376 17.58 -11.27 23.73
N SER A 377 16.71 -10.43 23.18
CA SER A 377 16.94 -8.99 23.02
C SER A 377 16.12 -8.13 24.00
N GLU A 378 15.41 -8.69 24.97
CA GLU A 378 14.55 -7.91 25.87
C GLU A 378 15.29 -6.84 26.70
N LYS A 379 16.62 -6.98 26.84
CA LYS A 379 17.49 -6.01 27.52
C LYS A 379 17.91 -4.85 26.61
N THR A 380 17.85 -5.02 25.29
CA THR A 380 18.33 -4.05 24.30
C THR A 380 17.20 -3.51 23.43
N GLN A 381 16.07 -4.22 23.32
CA GLN A 381 14.98 -3.94 22.38
C GLN A 381 13.60 -4.24 23.00
N GLY A 382 12.54 -3.95 22.23
CA GLY A 382 11.15 -4.28 22.55
C GLY A 382 10.42 -3.23 23.38
N SER A 383 11.13 -2.29 24.00
CA SER A 383 10.58 -1.11 24.67
C SER A 383 11.52 0.08 24.51
N ILE A 384 11.01 1.29 24.78
CA ILE A 384 11.77 2.56 24.73
C ILE A 384 12.24 3.01 26.12
N GLU A 385 12.50 2.05 27.02
CA GLU A 385 13.03 2.33 28.36
C GLU A 385 14.47 2.85 28.28
N PRO A 386 14.90 3.75 29.18
CA PRO A 386 16.29 4.20 29.23
C PRO A 386 17.28 3.03 29.28
N GLY A 387 18.31 3.08 28.44
CA GLY A 387 19.32 2.03 28.29
C GLY A 387 19.07 1.03 27.16
N LYS A 388 17.89 1.05 26.52
CA LYS A 388 17.60 0.26 25.32
C LYS A 388 17.81 1.06 24.03
N LEU A 389 17.90 0.35 22.92
CA LEU A 389 17.96 0.92 21.58
C LEU A 389 16.68 1.70 21.29
N ALA A 390 16.82 2.90 20.73
CA ALA A 390 15.70 3.72 20.29
C ALA A 390 15.15 3.22 18.93
N ASP A 391 14.65 1.99 18.93
CA ASP A 391 13.92 1.37 17.84
C ASP A 391 12.42 1.64 18.05
N LEU A 392 11.87 2.63 17.34
CA LEU A 392 10.47 3.05 17.51
C LEU A 392 9.82 3.48 16.21
N VAL A 393 8.49 3.59 16.26
CA VAL A 393 7.66 4.07 15.16
C VAL A 393 6.78 5.21 15.67
N VAL A 394 6.68 6.28 14.90
CA VAL A 394 5.64 7.29 15.09
C VAL A 394 4.50 6.97 14.14
N ILE A 395 3.28 6.93 14.66
CA ILE A 395 2.08 6.55 13.95
C ILE A 395 1.08 7.71 13.88
N ASP A 396 0.17 7.67 12.90
CA ASP A 396 -0.77 8.76 12.60
C ASP A 396 -1.93 8.92 13.58
N ARG A 397 -2.13 7.96 14.48
CA ARG A 397 -3.19 7.95 15.50
C ARG A 397 -2.81 7.07 16.67
N ASP A 398 -3.43 7.31 17.83
CA ASP A 398 -3.18 6.54 19.04
C ASP A 398 -3.93 5.19 19.01
N ILE A 399 -3.17 4.09 18.96
CA ILE A 399 -3.70 2.73 19.00
C ILE A 399 -4.47 2.41 20.29
N LEU A 400 -4.16 3.08 21.40
CA LEU A 400 -4.81 2.82 22.70
C LEU A 400 -6.22 3.40 22.75
N THR A 401 -6.55 4.40 21.93
CA THR A 401 -7.81 5.14 22.04
C THR A 401 -8.62 5.24 20.74
N CYS A 402 -8.03 5.03 19.56
CA CYS A 402 -8.77 5.12 18.29
C CYS A 402 -9.88 4.04 18.18
N PRO A 403 -10.93 4.23 17.35
CA PRO A 403 -11.92 3.18 17.11
C PRO A 403 -11.27 1.87 16.63
N GLU A 404 -11.80 0.71 17.04
CA GLU A 404 -11.17 -0.59 16.75
C GLU A 404 -10.90 -0.79 15.25
N ASP A 405 -11.86 -0.50 14.38
CA ASP A 405 -11.70 -0.69 12.93
C ASP A 405 -10.70 0.28 12.27
N GLU A 406 -10.31 1.35 12.98
CA GLU A 406 -9.25 2.27 12.55
C GLU A 406 -7.85 1.77 12.93
N ILE A 407 -7.71 0.77 13.82
CA ILE A 407 -6.41 0.18 14.19
C ILE A 407 -5.71 -0.38 12.94
N ARG A 408 -6.39 -1.22 12.15
CA ARG A 408 -5.81 -1.79 10.93
C ARG A 408 -5.42 -0.76 9.86
N ARG A 409 -5.90 0.50 9.99
CA ARG A 409 -5.64 1.60 9.05
C ARG A 409 -4.49 2.51 9.49
N ILE A 410 -3.89 2.27 10.65
CA ILE A 410 -2.77 3.04 11.18
C ILE A 410 -1.64 3.12 10.13
N GLN A 411 -1.07 4.33 10.00
CA GLN A 411 0.04 4.62 9.11
C GLN A 411 1.31 4.97 9.92
N PRO A 412 2.44 4.29 9.68
CA PRO A 412 3.75 4.74 10.11
C PRO A 412 4.09 6.07 9.45
N LEU A 413 4.25 7.11 10.28
CA LEU A 413 4.74 8.42 9.87
C LEU A 413 6.26 8.53 9.98
N MET A 414 6.89 7.75 10.85
CA MET A 414 8.34 7.75 11.02
C MET A 414 8.81 6.43 11.59
N VAL A 415 9.96 5.93 11.13
CA VAL A 415 10.66 4.79 11.74
C VAL A 415 12.03 5.24 12.17
N VAL A 416 12.38 4.89 13.40
CA VAL A 416 13.65 5.19 14.03
C VAL A 416 14.32 3.88 14.39
N LEU A 417 15.60 3.74 14.03
CA LEU A 417 16.46 2.63 14.41
C LEU A 417 17.70 3.18 15.10
N ASP A 418 17.99 2.70 16.30
CA ASP A 418 19.14 3.16 17.09
C ASP A 418 19.20 4.71 17.21
N GLY A 419 18.04 5.34 17.41
CA GLY A 419 17.91 6.80 17.52
C GLY A 419 18.02 7.56 16.20
N ARG A 420 18.23 6.88 15.07
CA ARG A 420 18.31 7.49 13.73
C ARG A 420 16.99 7.34 13.00
N ILE A 421 16.46 8.43 12.46
CA ILE A 421 15.29 8.40 11.58
C ILE A 421 15.69 7.74 10.26
N VAL A 422 15.17 6.55 9.99
CA VAL A 422 15.46 5.75 8.79
C VAL A 422 14.33 5.78 7.76
N GLU A 423 13.13 6.18 8.18
CA GLU A 423 11.95 6.37 7.34
C GLU A 423 11.13 7.55 7.88
N ARG A 424 10.59 8.41 7.02
CA ARG A 424 9.77 9.56 7.44
C ARG A 424 8.76 9.95 6.37
N ARG A 425 7.47 9.79 6.68
CA ARG A 425 6.31 10.32 5.95
C ARG A 425 5.70 11.47 6.77
N ILE A 426 6.26 12.68 6.64
CA ILE A 426 5.58 13.87 7.16
C ILE A 426 4.92 14.58 5.98
N ALA A 427 3.62 14.81 6.11
CA ALA A 427 2.89 15.73 5.27
C ALA A 427 3.66 17.05 5.06
N ALA A 428 3.58 17.62 3.86
CA ALA A 428 4.26 18.86 3.49
C ALA A 428 3.93 19.99 4.49
N PHE A 429 2.67 20.03 4.93
CA PHE A 429 2.12 20.93 5.95
C PHE A 429 0.84 20.31 6.54
N PRO A 430 0.35 20.77 7.70
CA PRO A 430 -0.93 20.32 8.25
C PRO A 430 -2.08 20.53 7.26
N GLY A 431 -2.82 19.46 6.96
CA GLY A 431 -3.93 19.47 5.99
C GLY A 431 -3.52 19.20 4.54
N ALA A 432 -2.26 18.85 4.25
CA ALA A 432 -1.88 18.29 2.96
C ALA A 432 -2.33 16.82 2.88
N GLU A 433 -3.16 16.47 1.90
CA GLU A 433 -3.61 15.09 1.66
C GLU A 433 -3.36 14.63 0.21
N GLY A 434 -3.22 13.32 -0.02
CA GLY A 434 -3.04 12.77 -1.38
C GLY A 434 -1.59 12.49 -1.80
N PHE A 435 -1.42 12.16 -3.08
CA PHE A 435 -0.20 11.62 -3.68
C PHE A 435 1.07 12.47 -3.52
N GLY A 436 0.99 13.80 -3.57
CA GLY A 436 2.19 14.65 -3.54
C GLY A 436 2.70 15.02 -2.15
N THR A 437 2.01 14.58 -1.10
CA THR A 437 2.07 15.25 0.21
C THR A 437 3.20 14.82 1.12
N ASP A 438 3.93 13.78 0.77
CA ASP A 438 5.20 13.42 1.43
C ASP A 438 6.36 14.35 1.05
N THR A 439 6.11 15.31 0.15
CA THR A 439 7.10 16.31 -0.25
C THR A 439 7.65 17.09 0.95
N PRO A 440 8.99 17.21 1.09
CA PRO A 440 9.58 18.07 2.10
C PRO A 440 9.45 19.56 1.73
N GLY A 441 9.13 19.90 0.47
CA GLY A 441 9.20 21.27 -0.03
C GLY A 441 10.57 21.89 0.28
N GLY A 442 10.56 23.13 0.79
CA GLY A 442 11.74 23.86 1.25
C GLY A 442 12.23 23.55 2.66
N ARG A 443 11.64 22.57 3.36
CA ARG A 443 11.91 22.28 4.78
C ARG A 443 13.41 22.02 5.03
N GLY A 444 13.95 22.64 6.08
CA GLY A 444 15.38 22.59 6.42
C GLY A 444 16.25 23.53 5.57
N GLY A 445 15.64 24.30 4.66
CA GLY A 445 16.29 25.25 3.78
C GLY A 445 16.36 26.67 4.29
N ARG A 446 16.88 27.56 3.44
CA ARG A 446 16.93 29.00 3.70
C ARG A 446 15.54 29.62 3.59
N VAL A 447 15.25 30.60 4.44
CA VAL A 447 14.06 31.47 4.25
C VAL A 447 14.48 32.68 3.42
N ILE A 448 13.82 32.90 2.29
CA ILE A 448 14.09 34.01 1.36
C ILE A 448 12.86 34.91 1.32
N VAL A 449 13.04 36.19 1.59
CA VAL A 449 11.96 37.19 1.57
C VAL A 449 11.98 37.92 0.23
N VAL A 450 10.87 37.84 -0.51
CA VAL A 450 10.62 38.69 -1.69
C VAL A 450 10.34 40.11 -1.21
N ARG A 451 11.07 41.09 -1.74
CA ARG A 451 11.08 42.48 -1.26
C ARG A 451 10.59 43.51 -2.27
N ASN A 452 10.36 43.13 -3.51
CA ASN A 452 9.84 44.00 -4.56
C ASN A 452 8.99 43.22 -5.57
N LEU A 453 8.26 43.95 -6.40
CA LEU A 453 7.36 43.41 -7.43
C LEU A 453 8.02 43.33 -8.82
N ASN A 454 9.34 43.52 -8.91
CA ASN A 454 10.04 43.46 -10.17
C ASN A 454 10.00 42.03 -10.73
N ASP A 455 9.92 41.91 -12.07
CA ASP A 455 9.95 40.62 -12.76
C ASP A 455 11.23 39.81 -12.46
N SER A 456 12.35 40.49 -12.28
CA SER A 456 13.67 39.88 -12.05
C SER A 456 14.62 40.80 -11.28
N GLY A 457 15.77 40.26 -10.91
CA GLY A 457 16.84 40.96 -10.18
C GLY A 457 16.75 40.84 -8.65
N PRO A 458 17.67 41.50 -7.92
CA PRO A 458 17.76 41.36 -6.47
C PRO A 458 16.45 41.65 -5.73
N GLY A 459 16.07 40.74 -4.84
CA GLY A 459 14.86 40.82 -4.02
C GLY A 459 13.56 40.45 -4.74
N SER A 460 13.61 40.06 -6.01
CA SER A 460 12.43 39.62 -6.77
C SER A 460 12.02 38.18 -6.44
N LEU A 461 10.78 37.81 -6.79
CA LEU A 461 10.32 36.42 -6.71
C LEU A 461 11.13 35.48 -7.60
N ARG A 462 11.54 35.95 -8.79
CA ARG A 462 12.32 35.15 -9.75
C ARG A 462 13.68 34.76 -9.18
N GLU A 463 14.42 35.71 -8.60
CA GLU A 463 15.69 35.41 -7.93
C GLU A 463 15.50 34.38 -6.79
N ALA A 464 14.45 34.53 -5.98
CA ALA A 464 14.16 33.63 -4.88
C ALA A 464 13.86 32.19 -5.36
N ILE A 465 13.14 32.05 -6.47
CA ILE A 465 12.85 30.74 -7.10
C ILE A 465 14.10 30.13 -7.72
N GLU A 466 14.92 30.91 -8.42
CA GLU A 466 16.13 30.41 -9.10
C GLU A 466 17.28 30.08 -8.14
N THR A 467 17.16 30.51 -6.87
CA THR A 467 18.14 30.25 -5.82
C THR A 467 18.32 28.74 -5.59
N LYS A 468 19.59 28.29 -5.63
CA LYS A 468 19.97 26.88 -5.43
C LYS A 468 19.75 26.40 -3.99
N GLY A 469 19.49 25.09 -3.88
CA GLY A 469 19.34 24.37 -2.60
C GLY A 469 17.92 24.48 -2.00
N PRO A 470 17.64 23.80 -0.88
CA PRO A 470 16.35 23.89 -0.22
C PRO A 470 16.02 25.32 0.21
N ARG A 471 14.82 25.81 -0.13
CA ARG A 471 14.38 27.15 0.27
C ARG A 471 12.88 27.29 0.48
N ILE A 472 12.53 28.14 1.45
CA ILE A 472 11.18 28.62 1.72
C ILE A 472 11.14 30.09 1.30
N VAL A 473 10.32 30.41 0.32
CA VAL A 473 10.10 31.77 -0.16
C VAL A 473 8.85 32.33 0.50
N VAL A 474 9.02 33.47 1.16
CA VAL A 474 7.97 34.26 1.80
C VAL A 474 7.94 35.65 1.18
N PHE A 475 6.82 36.35 1.31
CA PHE A 475 6.59 37.63 0.67
C PHE A 475 6.56 38.76 1.70
N GLY A 476 7.45 39.73 1.57
CA GLY A 476 7.42 40.99 2.32
C GLY A 476 6.66 42.12 1.61
N VAL A 477 6.08 41.81 0.45
CA VAL A 477 5.36 42.75 -0.42
C VAL A 477 4.05 42.14 -0.90
N SER A 478 3.07 42.99 -1.20
CA SER A 478 1.81 42.66 -1.88
C SER A 478 1.73 43.42 -3.19
N GLY A 479 0.96 42.92 -4.14
CA GLY A 479 0.81 43.57 -5.44
C GLY A 479 0.87 42.63 -6.63
N ILE A 480 0.85 43.24 -7.81
CA ILE A 480 0.98 42.53 -9.08
C ILE A 480 2.46 42.43 -9.45
N ILE A 481 2.92 41.21 -9.77
CA ILE A 481 4.22 40.97 -10.39
C ILE A 481 3.98 40.78 -11.89
N ASP A 482 4.44 41.74 -12.68
CA ASP A 482 4.36 41.72 -14.14
C ASP A 482 5.43 40.83 -14.76
N LEU A 483 5.06 39.60 -15.10
CA LEU A 483 5.98 38.64 -15.69
C LEU A 483 6.18 38.93 -17.18
N LYS A 484 7.45 39.13 -17.57
CA LYS A 484 7.84 39.27 -18.99
C LYS A 484 8.08 37.92 -19.66
N THR A 485 8.44 36.92 -18.86
CA THR A 485 8.71 35.53 -19.28
C THR A 485 8.20 34.57 -18.21
N PRO A 486 8.01 33.28 -18.53
CA PRO A 486 7.47 32.33 -17.56
C PRO A 486 8.34 32.25 -16.31
N LEU A 487 7.69 32.14 -15.15
CA LEU A 487 8.37 31.93 -13.89
C LEU A 487 8.61 30.42 -13.72
N ARG A 488 9.83 29.94 -14.00
CA ARG A 488 10.14 28.51 -14.05
C ARG A 488 10.80 28.04 -12.75
N VAL A 489 10.20 27.05 -12.11
CA VAL A 489 10.76 26.32 -10.96
C VAL A 489 11.47 25.08 -11.48
N THR A 490 12.78 25.22 -11.73
CA THR A 490 13.67 24.11 -12.12
C THR A 490 14.49 23.57 -10.95
N GLU A 491 14.68 24.38 -9.90
CA GLU A 491 15.42 23.98 -8.70
C GLU A 491 14.51 23.27 -7.69
N PRO A 492 14.84 22.03 -7.26
CA PRO A 492 13.99 21.22 -6.38
C PRO A 492 14.01 21.73 -4.94
N ARG A 493 13.12 21.20 -4.09
CA ARG A 493 13.02 21.53 -2.66
C ARG A 493 12.67 23.01 -2.43
N LEU A 494 11.48 23.38 -2.91
CA LEU A 494 10.92 24.74 -2.82
C LEU A 494 9.62 24.74 -2.03
N THR A 495 9.43 25.72 -1.15
CA THR A 495 8.11 26.13 -0.68
C THR A 495 7.86 27.58 -1.05
N LEU A 496 6.84 27.86 -1.86
CA LEU A 496 6.30 29.20 -2.09
C LEU A 496 5.11 29.42 -1.15
N ALA A 497 5.27 30.29 -0.16
CA ALA A 497 4.27 30.55 0.87
C ALA A 497 3.53 31.87 0.61
N GLY A 498 2.63 31.91 -0.38
CA GLY A 498 1.86 33.11 -0.76
C GLY A 498 1.06 33.72 0.39
N GLN A 499 0.63 32.91 1.36
CA GLN A 499 -0.09 33.36 2.56
C GLN A 499 0.72 34.26 3.48
N SER A 500 2.04 34.39 3.27
CA SER A 500 2.91 35.29 4.03
C SER A 500 2.86 36.74 3.53
N ALA A 501 2.34 36.98 2.32
CA ALA A 501 2.25 38.31 1.76
C ALA A 501 1.34 39.21 2.62
N PRO A 502 1.67 40.51 2.77
CA PRO A 502 0.79 41.49 3.41
C PRO A 502 -0.42 41.84 2.53
N GLY A 503 -1.26 42.76 3.02
CA GLY A 503 -2.33 43.38 2.22
C GLY A 503 -3.26 42.37 1.55
N MET A 504 -3.46 42.53 0.24
CA MET A 504 -4.28 41.62 -0.56
C MET A 504 -3.53 40.40 -1.10
N GLY A 505 -2.24 40.28 -0.81
CA GLY A 505 -1.37 39.22 -1.31
C GLY A 505 -0.72 39.54 -2.66
N VAL A 506 -0.21 38.51 -3.33
CA VAL A 506 0.53 38.64 -4.61
C VAL A 506 -0.24 37.99 -5.76
N CYS A 507 -0.24 38.65 -6.91
CA CYS A 507 -0.79 38.14 -8.16
C CYS A 507 0.26 38.19 -9.29
N LEU A 508 0.44 37.09 -10.01
CA LEU A 508 1.21 37.06 -11.24
C LEU A 508 0.34 37.55 -12.40
N ARG A 509 0.88 38.41 -13.26
CA ARG A 509 0.24 38.92 -14.48
C ARG A 509 1.17 38.78 -15.68
N GLY A 510 0.61 38.68 -16.89
CA GLY A 510 1.35 38.58 -18.14
C GLY A 510 1.66 37.14 -18.53
N ASP A 511 2.49 36.46 -17.73
CA ASP A 511 2.89 35.06 -17.96
C ASP A 511 2.53 34.15 -16.77
N GLY A 512 2.81 32.85 -16.89
CA GLY A 512 2.47 31.83 -15.90
C GLY A 512 3.63 31.32 -15.02
N LEU A 513 3.25 30.57 -13.99
CA LEU A 513 4.16 29.78 -13.16
C LEU A 513 4.31 28.36 -13.75
N ARG A 514 5.54 27.89 -13.95
CA ARG A 514 5.83 26.52 -14.44
C ARG A 514 6.69 25.76 -13.45
N ILE A 515 6.24 24.59 -13.03
CA ILE A 515 6.95 23.71 -12.09
C ILE A 515 7.43 22.48 -12.84
N GLU A 516 8.74 22.30 -12.95
CA GLU A 516 9.35 21.31 -13.84
C GLU A 516 10.43 20.49 -13.12
N THR A 517 10.28 20.37 -11.80
CA THR A 517 11.22 19.71 -10.90
C THR A 517 10.46 18.99 -9.78
N HIS A 518 11.16 18.51 -8.76
CA HIS A 518 10.58 17.74 -7.68
C HIS A 518 10.67 18.43 -6.31
N ASP A 519 9.88 17.92 -5.37
CA ASP A 519 9.81 18.42 -4.00
C ASP A 519 9.36 19.90 -3.91
N VAL A 520 8.21 20.23 -4.50
CA VAL A 520 7.72 21.61 -4.59
C VAL A 520 6.37 21.76 -3.90
N VAL A 521 6.26 22.80 -3.07
CA VAL A 521 5.01 23.22 -2.43
C VAL A 521 4.69 24.65 -2.87
N VAL A 522 3.49 24.90 -3.41
CA VAL A 522 3.01 26.25 -3.72
C VAL A 522 1.68 26.47 -3.03
N ARG A 523 1.59 27.55 -2.24
CA ARG A 523 0.39 27.86 -1.46
C ARG A 523 -0.06 29.29 -1.64
N HIS A 524 -1.38 29.52 -1.69
CA HIS A 524 -1.98 30.86 -1.60
C HIS A 524 -1.43 31.88 -2.60
N LEU A 525 -1.04 31.43 -3.80
CA LEU A 525 -0.56 32.30 -4.88
C LEU A 525 -1.68 32.50 -5.91
N ARG A 526 -1.73 33.69 -6.51
CA ARG A 526 -2.63 33.98 -7.63
C ARG A 526 -1.84 34.08 -8.92
N SER A 527 -2.34 33.47 -9.98
CA SER A 527 -1.81 33.62 -11.33
C SER A 527 -2.95 33.99 -12.28
N ARG A 528 -2.82 35.17 -12.89
CA ARG A 528 -3.80 35.75 -13.81
C ARG A 528 -3.09 36.37 -15.01
N PRO A 529 -2.63 35.56 -15.98
CA PRO A 529 -1.82 36.05 -17.09
C PRO A 529 -2.55 37.09 -17.95
N GLY A 530 -3.82 36.85 -18.27
CA GLY A 530 -4.61 37.64 -19.20
C GLY A 530 -4.16 37.51 -20.65
N GLU A 531 -4.82 38.24 -21.55
CA GLU A 531 -4.60 38.16 -23.00
C GLU A 531 -3.44 39.02 -23.52
N GLY A 532 -2.79 39.81 -22.65
CA GLY A 532 -1.90 40.91 -23.04
C GLY A 532 -0.63 40.51 -23.83
N LEU A 533 -0.17 39.26 -23.68
CA LEU A 533 1.00 38.76 -24.43
C LEU A 533 0.66 38.32 -25.87
N GLY A 534 -0.62 38.28 -26.26
CA GLY A 534 -1.02 37.89 -27.61
C GLY A 534 -0.70 36.43 -27.98
N ARG A 535 -0.49 35.55 -26.99
CA ARG A 535 -0.21 34.13 -27.17
C ARG A 535 -0.89 33.27 -26.11
N GLU A 536 -0.89 31.97 -26.34
CA GLU A 536 -1.36 30.98 -25.37
C GLU A 536 -0.47 30.97 -24.11
N VAL A 537 -1.12 31.00 -22.94
CA VAL A 537 -0.48 31.04 -21.62
C VAL A 537 -1.34 30.27 -20.63
N ASP A 538 -0.71 29.29 -19.97
CA ASP A 538 -1.25 28.65 -18.77
C ASP A 538 -1.00 29.52 -17.54
N ALA A 539 -1.95 29.60 -16.61
CA ALA A 539 -1.72 30.37 -15.38
C ALA A 539 -0.76 29.63 -14.42
N ILE A 540 -0.99 28.33 -14.19
CA ILE A 540 -0.10 27.47 -13.40
C ILE A 540 0.06 26.11 -14.11
N ALA A 541 1.29 25.71 -14.41
CA ALA A 541 1.58 24.42 -15.01
C ALA A 541 2.55 23.60 -14.14
N VAL A 542 2.29 22.30 -13.99
CA VAL A 542 3.26 21.31 -13.51
C VAL A 542 3.59 20.41 -14.70
N GLY A 543 4.86 20.36 -15.08
CA GLY A 543 5.28 19.79 -16.37
C GLY A 543 6.52 18.92 -16.31
N GLY A 544 6.90 18.39 -17.47
CA GLY A 544 8.06 17.52 -17.61
C GLY A 544 7.86 16.19 -16.88
N ALA A 545 8.81 15.84 -16.01
CA ALA A 545 8.77 14.65 -15.16
C ALA A 545 8.74 15.01 -13.67
N ALA A 546 8.08 16.12 -13.32
CA ALA A 546 7.97 16.59 -11.94
C ALA A 546 7.30 15.56 -11.01
N PHE A 547 7.75 15.51 -9.76
CA PHE A 547 7.20 14.61 -8.74
C PHE A 547 7.27 15.17 -7.32
N ARG A 548 6.40 14.68 -6.43
CA ARG A 548 6.23 15.20 -5.06
C ARG A 548 5.95 16.69 -5.06
N VAL A 549 4.87 17.06 -5.74
CA VAL A 549 4.42 18.45 -5.91
C VAL A 549 3.06 18.63 -5.24
N VAL A 550 2.91 19.69 -4.45
CA VAL A 550 1.63 20.10 -3.86
C VAL A 550 1.31 21.53 -4.28
N ILE A 551 0.16 21.72 -4.93
CA ILE A 551 -0.44 23.04 -5.19
C ILE A 551 -1.68 23.15 -4.29
N ASP A 552 -1.66 24.07 -3.34
CA ASP A 552 -2.70 24.21 -2.32
C ASP A 552 -3.22 25.65 -2.24
N HIS A 553 -4.53 25.84 -2.23
CA HIS A 553 -5.13 27.18 -2.07
C HIS A 553 -4.61 28.21 -3.09
N CYS A 554 -4.29 27.81 -4.33
CA CYS A 554 -3.92 28.77 -5.38
C CYS A 554 -5.15 29.20 -6.18
N SER A 555 -5.12 30.41 -6.74
CA SER A 555 -6.12 30.87 -7.71
C SER A 555 -5.48 31.03 -9.08
N ALA A 556 -6.01 30.28 -10.04
CA ALA A 556 -5.58 30.30 -11.42
C ALA A 556 -6.77 30.72 -12.29
N THR A 557 -6.72 31.94 -12.82
CA THR A 557 -7.81 32.47 -13.65
C THR A 557 -7.28 33.26 -14.84
N TRP A 558 -8.15 33.55 -15.82
CA TRP A 558 -7.82 34.39 -16.98
C TRP A 558 -6.60 33.91 -17.78
N SER A 559 -6.41 32.59 -17.87
CA SER A 559 -5.50 31.96 -18.81
C SER A 559 -6.07 32.02 -20.23
N VAL A 560 -5.19 31.97 -21.22
CA VAL A 560 -5.57 31.86 -22.64
C VAL A 560 -5.64 30.39 -23.07
N ASP A 561 -4.80 29.52 -22.48
CA ASP A 561 -4.83 28.06 -22.68
C ASP A 561 -5.54 27.40 -21.48
N GLU A 562 -4.80 26.85 -20.51
CA GLU A 562 -5.36 26.22 -19.32
C GLU A 562 -5.09 26.98 -18.03
N ALA A 563 -6.06 26.99 -17.12
CA ALA A 563 -5.90 27.69 -15.86
C ALA A 563 -4.87 26.98 -14.96
N LEU A 564 -5.05 25.69 -14.67
CA LEU A 564 -4.11 24.92 -13.84
C LEU A 564 -3.94 23.51 -14.37
N SER A 565 -2.79 23.19 -14.96
CA SER A 565 -2.54 21.90 -15.63
C SER A 565 -1.32 21.16 -15.06
N PRO A 566 -1.52 20.03 -14.34
CA PRO A 566 -0.47 19.05 -14.11
C PRO A 566 -0.38 18.07 -15.29
N SER A 567 0.52 18.32 -16.23
CA SER A 567 0.62 17.56 -17.49
C SER A 567 2.05 17.15 -17.84
N GLY A 568 2.32 15.85 -17.87
CA GLY A 568 3.60 15.28 -18.30
C GLY A 568 3.81 13.84 -17.83
N ALA A 569 5.07 13.44 -17.71
CA ALA A 569 5.48 12.18 -17.09
C ALA A 569 5.45 12.26 -15.55
N LEU A 570 4.36 12.81 -15.01
CA LEU A 570 4.24 13.18 -13.60
C LEU A 570 3.95 11.97 -12.71
N ARG A 571 4.38 12.05 -11.45
CA ARG A 571 3.97 11.13 -10.37
C ARG A 571 3.97 11.87 -9.04
N ASP A 572 3.17 11.41 -8.09
CA ASP A 572 3.16 11.95 -6.72
C ASP A 572 2.80 13.46 -6.72
N VAL A 573 1.63 13.82 -7.28
CA VAL A 573 1.16 15.21 -7.36
C VAL A 573 -0.18 15.38 -6.65
N THR A 574 -0.32 16.43 -5.84
CA THR A 574 -1.60 16.85 -5.25
C THR A 574 -1.94 18.27 -5.71
N VAL A 575 -3.16 18.46 -6.20
CA VAL A 575 -3.79 19.79 -6.33
C VAL A 575 -4.99 19.83 -5.39
N GLN A 576 -4.96 20.74 -4.42
CA GLN A 576 -5.98 20.80 -3.38
C GLN A 576 -6.45 22.22 -3.11
N TRP A 577 -7.73 22.39 -2.76
CA TRP A 577 -8.30 23.68 -2.35
C TRP A 577 -8.04 24.83 -3.33
N CYS A 578 -7.79 24.57 -4.62
CA CYS A 578 -7.49 25.59 -5.61
C CYS A 578 -8.77 26.11 -6.28
N LEU A 579 -8.77 27.39 -6.69
CA LEU A 579 -9.79 27.97 -7.56
C LEU A 579 -9.23 28.04 -8.98
N ILE A 580 -9.88 27.37 -9.91
CA ILE A 580 -9.39 27.13 -11.27
C ILE A 580 -10.50 27.54 -12.24
N GLY A 581 -10.44 28.73 -12.82
CA GLY A 581 -11.64 29.24 -13.49
C GLY A 581 -11.47 30.43 -14.40
N GLU A 582 -12.55 30.72 -15.11
CA GLU A 582 -12.68 31.91 -15.95
C GLU A 582 -11.53 32.02 -17.00
N ALA A 583 -11.14 30.89 -17.60
CA ALA A 583 -10.26 30.88 -18.77
C ALA A 583 -10.95 31.55 -19.98
N LEU A 584 -10.19 32.32 -20.77
CA LEU A 584 -10.72 33.27 -21.76
C LEU A 584 -11.14 32.61 -23.08
N ARG A 585 -12.45 32.41 -23.29
CA ARG A 585 -13.03 31.59 -24.39
C ARG A 585 -12.66 32.04 -25.80
N LYS A 586 -13.03 33.26 -26.21
CA LYS A 586 -12.77 33.80 -27.56
C LYS A 586 -11.69 34.85 -27.51
N SER A 587 -10.49 34.43 -27.10
CA SER A 587 -9.34 35.31 -26.90
C SER A 587 -8.28 35.12 -28.00
N VAL A 588 -7.01 35.29 -27.64
CA VAL A 588 -5.84 35.27 -28.54
C VAL A 588 -5.25 33.88 -28.76
N HIS A 589 -5.99 32.81 -28.47
CA HIS A 589 -5.51 31.44 -28.62
C HIS A 589 -5.38 31.05 -30.11
N PRO A 590 -4.23 30.50 -30.57
CA PRO A 590 -3.99 30.25 -32.00
C PRO A 590 -4.93 29.22 -32.63
N LYS A 591 -5.50 28.32 -31.81
CA LYS A 591 -6.49 27.30 -32.24
C LYS A 591 -7.94 27.81 -32.27
N GLY A 592 -8.19 29.11 -32.08
CA GLY A 592 -9.55 29.67 -32.02
C GLY A 592 -10.16 29.59 -30.63
N GLU A 593 -11.44 29.24 -30.53
CA GLU A 593 -12.15 29.16 -29.24
C GLU A 593 -11.45 28.19 -28.28
N HIS A 594 -11.09 28.70 -27.11
CA HIS A 594 -10.29 28.00 -26.13
C HIS A 594 -10.57 28.56 -24.74
N GLY A 595 -10.68 27.75 -23.69
CA GLY A 595 -10.96 28.29 -22.36
C GLY A 595 -11.14 27.16 -21.37
N TYR A 596 -10.03 26.49 -21.05
CA TYR A 596 -10.06 25.21 -20.38
C TYR A 596 -9.53 25.29 -18.95
N GLY A 597 -10.08 24.46 -18.07
CA GLY A 597 -9.69 24.43 -16.66
C GLY A 597 -8.33 23.77 -16.44
N SER A 598 -8.26 22.46 -16.68
CA SER A 598 -7.12 21.62 -16.34
C SER A 598 -6.96 20.46 -17.32
N LEU A 599 -5.83 20.41 -18.00
CA LEU A 599 -5.33 19.20 -18.66
C LEU A 599 -4.43 18.44 -17.66
N VAL A 600 -4.84 17.22 -17.30
CA VAL A 600 -4.14 16.41 -16.31
C VAL A 600 -3.57 15.16 -16.96
N ARG A 601 -2.24 15.11 -17.11
CA ARG A 601 -1.49 13.99 -17.72
C ARG A 601 -0.42 13.49 -16.76
N ALA A 602 -0.36 12.18 -16.56
CA ALA A 602 0.57 11.58 -15.62
C ALA A 602 1.02 10.16 -16.02
N SER A 603 2.12 9.73 -15.41
CA SER A 603 2.59 8.34 -15.41
C SER A 603 2.42 7.66 -14.03
N GLY A 604 2.14 8.42 -12.97
CA GLY A 604 1.92 7.92 -11.62
C GLY A 604 0.66 8.50 -10.97
N GLY A 605 0.63 8.50 -9.63
CA GLY A 605 -0.51 8.94 -8.85
C GLY A 605 -0.70 10.47 -8.84
N VAL A 606 -1.94 10.93 -9.04
CA VAL A 606 -2.32 12.35 -8.91
C VAL A 606 -3.61 12.49 -8.11
N THR A 607 -3.61 13.31 -7.07
CA THR A 607 -4.79 13.64 -6.26
C THR A 607 -5.29 15.04 -6.63
N LEU A 608 -6.60 15.15 -6.86
CA LEU A 608 -7.33 16.39 -7.08
C LEU A 608 -8.48 16.44 -6.08
N HIS A 609 -8.39 17.25 -5.02
CA HIS A 609 -9.46 17.32 -4.03
C HIS A 609 -9.80 18.71 -3.52
N HIS A 610 -11.08 18.93 -3.20
CA HIS A 610 -11.61 20.21 -2.70
C HIS A 610 -11.30 21.42 -3.60
N ASN A 611 -11.10 21.21 -4.90
CA ASN A 611 -10.90 22.30 -5.85
C ASN A 611 -12.23 22.84 -6.36
N LEU A 612 -12.25 24.13 -6.72
CA LEU A 612 -13.34 24.78 -7.43
C LEU A 612 -12.92 25.01 -8.88
N TRP A 613 -13.51 24.26 -9.81
CA TRP A 613 -13.51 24.64 -11.22
C TRP A 613 -14.73 25.49 -11.54
N VAL A 614 -14.55 26.66 -12.13
CA VAL A 614 -15.65 27.61 -12.36
C VAL A 614 -15.54 28.33 -13.70
N LYS A 615 -16.62 28.37 -14.49
CA LYS A 615 -16.73 29.17 -15.72
C LYS A 615 -15.64 28.90 -16.77
N ASN A 616 -15.22 27.65 -16.89
CA ASN A 616 -14.40 27.19 -18.02
C ASN A 616 -15.31 26.55 -19.07
N THR A 617 -14.90 26.62 -20.33
CA THR A 617 -15.61 25.96 -21.44
C THR A 617 -15.56 24.44 -21.32
N ALA A 618 -14.42 23.87 -20.91
CA ALA A 618 -14.22 22.43 -20.73
C ALA A 618 -13.03 22.10 -19.81
N ARG A 619 -12.75 20.79 -19.67
CA ARG A 619 -11.60 20.21 -18.96
C ARG A 619 -11.60 20.52 -17.45
N ASN A 620 -12.65 20.15 -16.74
CA ASN A 620 -12.78 20.39 -15.29
C ASN A 620 -12.81 19.08 -14.47
N PRO A 621 -11.72 18.30 -14.34
CA PRO A 621 -10.51 18.25 -15.16
C PRO A 621 -10.68 17.38 -16.41
N ARG A 622 -9.69 17.39 -17.32
CA ARG A 622 -9.50 16.36 -18.36
C ARG A 622 -8.35 15.44 -17.97
N LEU A 623 -8.66 14.20 -17.57
CA LEU A 623 -7.67 13.20 -17.19
C LEU A 623 -7.11 12.47 -18.41
N GLY A 624 -5.83 12.07 -18.37
CA GLY A 624 -5.18 11.28 -19.41
C GLY A 624 -3.85 10.68 -18.96
N ASP A 625 -3.36 9.69 -19.70
CA ASP A 625 -2.03 9.13 -19.53
C ASP A 625 -0.93 10.01 -20.14
N ASN A 626 0.33 9.59 -19.98
CA ASN A 626 1.48 10.21 -20.61
C ASN A 626 1.63 9.80 -22.09
N TYR A 627 0.65 10.17 -22.91
CA TYR A 627 0.64 10.01 -24.37
C TYR A 627 0.92 8.56 -24.81
N GLY A 628 0.21 7.60 -24.21
CA GLY A 628 0.33 6.18 -24.52
C GLY A 628 1.59 5.50 -23.96
N ARG A 629 2.33 6.14 -23.05
CA ARG A 629 3.52 5.54 -22.42
C ARG A 629 3.20 5.03 -21.01
N PRO A 630 3.39 3.73 -20.72
CA PRO A 630 3.29 3.22 -19.36
C PRO A 630 4.44 3.76 -18.47
N PRO A 631 4.31 3.73 -17.14
CA PRO A 631 3.17 3.25 -16.36
C PRO A 631 1.91 4.12 -16.53
N TRP A 632 0.74 3.49 -16.39
CA TRP A 632 -0.56 4.14 -16.52
C TRP A 632 -0.97 4.78 -15.20
N PRO A 633 -1.51 6.00 -15.19
CA PRO A 633 -1.76 6.74 -13.97
C PRO A 633 -2.98 6.23 -13.20
N VAL A 634 -2.95 6.50 -11.89
CA VAL A 634 -4.10 6.42 -10.99
C VAL A 634 -4.45 7.84 -10.54
N PHE A 635 -5.65 8.28 -10.84
CA PHE A 635 -6.18 9.56 -10.40
C PHE A 635 -7.10 9.38 -9.19
N ASP A 636 -7.02 10.32 -8.26
CA ASP A 636 -7.93 10.40 -7.14
C ASP A 636 -8.62 11.77 -7.11
N VAL A 637 -9.82 11.81 -7.66
CA VAL A 637 -10.63 13.02 -7.89
C VAL A 637 -11.78 13.03 -6.91
N ARG A 638 -11.65 13.77 -5.80
CA ARG A 638 -12.68 13.74 -4.76
C ARG A 638 -13.07 15.07 -4.16
N ASN A 639 -14.33 15.21 -3.75
CA ASN A 639 -14.83 16.39 -3.04
C ASN A 639 -14.60 17.72 -3.76
N ASN A 640 -14.51 17.72 -5.09
CA ASN A 640 -14.36 18.95 -5.87
C ASN A 640 -15.72 19.54 -6.24
N VAL A 641 -15.73 20.83 -6.55
CA VAL A 641 -16.87 21.52 -7.16
C VAL A 641 -16.51 21.87 -8.59
N MET A 642 -17.37 21.49 -9.54
CA MET A 642 -17.24 21.86 -10.95
C MET A 642 -18.50 22.63 -11.33
N ALA A 643 -18.36 23.91 -11.63
CA ALA A 643 -19.49 24.81 -11.71
C ALA A 643 -19.48 25.68 -12.97
N LEU A 644 -20.68 25.94 -13.48
CA LEU A 644 -20.94 26.93 -14.54
C LEU A 644 -20.10 26.69 -15.80
N TRP A 645 -19.86 25.43 -16.17
CA TRP A 645 -19.08 25.11 -17.36
C TRP A 645 -19.84 25.43 -18.65
N GLY A 646 -19.14 25.49 -19.77
CA GLY A 646 -19.74 25.70 -21.08
C GLY A 646 -20.10 24.39 -21.76
N ALA A 647 -19.27 23.99 -22.72
CA ALA A 647 -19.55 22.83 -23.53
C ALA A 647 -19.48 21.52 -22.73
N ILE A 648 -18.42 21.29 -21.96
CA ILE A 648 -18.12 20.00 -21.32
C ILE A 648 -17.78 20.23 -19.85
N CYS A 649 -18.31 19.43 -18.93
CA CYS A 649 -17.89 19.50 -17.54
C CYS A 649 -16.48 18.92 -17.39
N SER A 650 -16.40 17.59 -17.33
CA SER A 650 -15.16 16.82 -17.15
C SER A 650 -14.85 16.01 -18.43
N GLY A 651 -13.58 15.70 -18.66
CA GLY A 651 -13.18 14.81 -19.76
C GLY A 651 -12.80 15.49 -21.09
N MET A 652 -13.09 14.80 -22.19
CA MET A 652 -12.32 14.66 -23.44
C MET A 652 -11.16 13.65 -23.35
N THR A 653 -11.31 12.61 -22.54
CA THR A 653 -10.26 11.61 -22.28
C THR A 653 -10.18 10.59 -23.43
N GLY A 654 -8.97 10.35 -23.95
CA GLY A 654 -8.74 9.40 -25.05
C GLY A 654 -7.65 8.39 -24.76
N ASP A 655 -7.44 8.11 -23.48
CA ASP A 655 -6.21 7.58 -22.93
C ASP A 655 -6.50 6.41 -21.98
N ARG A 656 -5.45 5.76 -21.48
CA ARG A 656 -5.55 4.61 -20.58
C ARG A 656 -5.23 4.99 -19.13
N LEU A 657 -6.22 4.90 -18.23
CA LEU A 657 -6.05 5.32 -16.84
C LEU A 657 -7.02 4.64 -15.87
N ARG A 658 -6.74 4.77 -14.58
CA ARG A 658 -7.66 4.47 -13.48
C ARG A 658 -8.01 5.75 -12.72
N ALA A 659 -9.25 5.89 -12.26
CA ALA A 659 -9.68 7.05 -11.48
C ALA A 659 -10.69 6.71 -10.38
N ASN A 660 -10.40 7.13 -9.15
CA ASN A 660 -11.43 7.31 -8.13
C ASN A 660 -12.10 8.65 -8.38
N TYR A 661 -13.42 8.67 -8.54
CA TYR A 661 -14.21 9.89 -8.74
C TYR A 661 -15.33 9.93 -7.69
N ILE A 662 -15.06 10.55 -6.55
CA ILE A 662 -15.84 10.34 -5.31
C ILE A 662 -16.30 11.68 -4.71
N GLY A 663 -17.59 11.81 -4.38
CA GLY A 663 -18.09 12.93 -3.60
C GLY A 663 -17.95 14.29 -4.30
N ASN A 664 -17.85 14.35 -5.62
CA ASN A 664 -17.77 15.60 -6.37
C ASN A 664 -19.16 16.22 -6.57
N PHE A 665 -19.25 17.55 -6.54
CA PHE A 665 -20.47 18.31 -6.77
C PHE A 665 -20.38 19.08 -8.10
N LEU A 666 -21.26 18.74 -9.03
CA LEU A 666 -21.30 19.32 -10.37
C LEU A 666 -22.52 20.24 -10.45
N LYS A 667 -22.30 21.54 -10.64
CA LYS A 667 -23.34 22.58 -10.74
C LYS A 667 -23.38 23.18 -12.15
N PRO A 668 -24.33 22.75 -13.02
CA PRO A 668 -24.52 23.39 -14.32
C PRO A 668 -24.83 24.88 -14.16
N GLY A 669 -24.44 25.68 -15.16
CA GLY A 669 -24.79 27.09 -15.29
C GLY A 669 -25.58 27.38 -16.56
N PRO A 670 -25.88 28.66 -16.84
CA PRO A 670 -26.71 29.07 -17.98
C PRO A 670 -26.17 28.66 -19.36
N GLU A 671 -24.84 28.52 -19.50
CA GLU A 671 -24.17 28.10 -20.74
C GLU A 671 -23.84 26.59 -20.77
N SER A 672 -24.18 25.85 -19.72
CA SER A 672 -23.86 24.43 -19.63
C SER A 672 -24.71 23.59 -20.58
N LEU A 673 -24.06 22.84 -21.46
CA LEU A 673 -24.75 21.89 -22.32
C LEU A 673 -25.15 20.64 -21.54
N ARG A 674 -26.46 20.32 -21.57
CA ARG A 674 -27.04 19.15 -20.88
C ARG A 674 -26.60 17.84 -21.53
N ARG A 675 -25.60 17.18 -20.94
CA ARG A 675 -25.02 15.91 -21.39
C ARG A 675 -24.33 15.19 -20.22
N PRO A 676 -23.95 13.91 -20.38
CA PRO A 676 -23.12 13.19 -19.41
C PRO A 676 -21.86 13.98 -18.99
N PRO A 677 -21.52 14.01 -17.70
CA PRO A 677 -20.42 14.82 -17.19
C PRO A 677 -19.04 14.51 -17.77
N ILE A 678 -18.73 13.24 -18.06
CA ILE A 678 -17.43 12.80 -18.57
C ILE A 678 -17.54 12.47 -20.05
N VAL A 679 -16.85 13.26 -20.88
CA VAL A 679 -16.73 12.98 -22.31
C VAL A 679 -15.51 12.10 -22.59
N LEU A 680 -15.68 11.03 -23.36
CA LEU A 680 -14.63 10.12 -23.82
C LEU A 680 -14.40 10.31 -25.34
N THR A 681 -13.18 10.05 -25.79
CA THR A 681 -12.89 9.89 -27.23
C THR A 681 -12.87 8.41 -27.58
N GLN A 682 -12.87 8.10 -28.89
CA GLN A 682 -12.93 6.74 -29.40
C GLN A 682 -11.75 5.85 -28.98
N SER A 683 -10.65 6.42 -28.51
CA SER A 683 -9.43 5.70 -28.08
C SER A 683 -9.37 5.45 -26.57
N ALA A 684 -10.37 5.88 -25.80
CA ALA A 684 -10.37 5.73 -24.35
C ALA A 684 -10.37 4.25 -23.89
N ASP A 685 -9.58 3.98 -22.86
CA ASP A 685 -9.60 2.72 -22.09
C ASP A 685 -9.48 3.06 -20.60
N VAL A 686 -10.61 3.50 -20.03
CA VAL A 686 -10.62 4.06 -18.68
C VAL A 686 -11.29 3.12 -17.69
N GLU A 687 -10.79 3.08 -16.46
CA GLU A 687 -11.40 2.37 -15.35
C GLU A 687 -11.75 3.39 -14.25
N TYR A 688 -13.02 3.47 -13.86
CA TYR A 688 -13.49 4.43 -12.86
C TYR A 688 -14.14 3.72 -11.69
N PHE A 689 -13.85 4.17 -10.48
CA PHE A 689 -14.73 3.97 -9.34
C PHE A 689 -15.53 5.26 -9.14
N LEU A 690 -16.86 5.17 -9.22
CA LEU A 690 -17.77 6.29 -8.98
C LEU A 690 -18.47 6.11 -7.64
N GLY A 691 -18.52 7.15 -6.80
CA GLY A 691 -19.23 7.07 -5.53
C GLY A 691 -19.65 8.42 -4.97
N GLY A 692 -20.95 8.60 -4.69
CA GLY A 692 -21.45 9.77 -3.95
C GLY A 692 -21.33 11.11 -4.67
N ASN A 693 -21.18 11.13 -6.00
CA ASN A 693 -21.18 12.36 -6.78
C ASN A 693 -22.60 12.91 -6.94
N VAL A 694 -22.74 14.22 -7.10
CA VAL A 694 -24.01 14.91 -7.32
C VAL A 694 -23.90 15.77 -8.57
N VAL A 695 -24.91 15.71 -9.44
CA VAL A 695 -25.09 16.64 -10.56
C VAL A 695 -26.38 17.42 -10.30
N GLU A 696 -26.25 18.68 -9.94
CA GLU A 696 -27.38 19.53 -9.57
C GLU A 696 -28.32 19.75 -10.78
N GLY A 697 -29.61 19.54 -10.56
CA GLY A 697 -30.64 19.72 -11.58
C GLY A 697 -30.70 18.60 -12.64
N TRP A 698 -29.68 17.75 -12.78
CA TRP A 698 -29.63 16.63 -13.74
C TRP A 698 -29.42 15.28 -13.02
N PRO A 699 -30.42 14.83 -12.22
CA PRO A 699 -30.28 13.62 -11.40
C PRO A 699 -30.03 12.35 -12.21
N GLU A 700 -30.41 12.32 -13.49
CA GLU A 700 -30.13 11.19 -14.39
C GLU A 700 -28.63 10.90 -14.57
N PHE A 701 -27.77 11.88 -14.28
CA PHE A 701 -26.32 11.74 -14.28
C PHE A 701 -25.74 11.61 -12.86
N ALA A 702 -26.56 11.60 -11.81
CA ALA A 702 -26.10 11.45 -10.44
C ALA A 702 -26.03 9.98 -9.98
N ASP A 703 -26.64 9.06 -10.73
CA ASP A 703 -26.79 7.64 -10.37
C ASP A 703 -25.46 6.84 -10.35
N ASN A 704 -24.30 7.50 -10.52
CA ASN A 704 -22.94 6.92 -10.47
C ASN A 704 -22.79 5.66 -11.33
N ASP A 705 -23.58 5.57 -12.40
CA ASP A 705 -23.62 4.44 -13.32
C ASP A 705 -22.98 4.80 -14.67
N GLY A 706 -23.17 3.92 -15.66
CA GLY A 706 -22.62 4.11 -17.00
C GLY A 706 -23.07 5.38 -17.74
N ARG A 707 -24.18 6.00 -17.33
CA ARG A 707 -24.72 7.25 -17.92
C ARG A 707 -23.88 8.47 -17.57
N PHE A 708 -22.90 8.33 -16.68
CA PHE A 708 -21.91 9.38 -16.36
C PHE A 708 -20.96 9.69 -17.54
N PHE A 709 -20.88 8.79 -18.54
CA PHE A 709 -19.93 8.85 -19.66
C PHE A 709 -20.61 9.04 -21.03
N THR A 710 -19.95 9.76 -21.95
CA THR A 710 -20.38 9.85 -23.35
C THR A 710 -19.21 9.99 -24.35
N PRO A 711 -19.19 9.24 -25.48
CA PRO A 711 -20.03 8.09 -25.75
C PRO A 711 -19.65 6.93 -24.81
N GLN A 712 -20.56 5.99 -24.63
CA GLN A 712 -20.30 4.82 -23.79
C GLN A 712 -19.50 3.74 -24.54
N GLU A 713 -19.70 3.67 -25.86
CA GLU A 713 -19.08 2.71 -26.76
C GLU A 713 -18.62 3.38 -28.06
N SER A 714 -17.60 2.81 -28.70
CA SER A 714 -17.15 3.18 -30.04
C SER A 714 -16.68 1.94 -30.78
N GLY A 715 -17.15 1.74 -32.02
CA GLY A 715 -16.76 0.59 -32.83
C GLY A 715 -17.08 -0.77 -32.20
N GLY A 716 -18.19 -0.88 -31.44
CA GLY A 716 -18.58 -2.11 -30.74
C GLY A 716 -17.80 -2.40 -29.45
N ARG A 717 -16.91 -1.51 -29.01
CA ARG A 717 -16.14 -1.61 -27.78
C ARG A 717 -16.62 -0.59 -26.75
N ARG A 718 -16.83 -1.03 -25.50
CA ARG A 718 -17.04 -0.14 -24.36
C ARG A 718 -15.76 0.61 -24.00
N LEU A 719 -15.87 1.94 -23.85
CA LEU A 719 -14.73 2.83 -23.62
C LEU A 719 -14.30 2.93 -22.15
N TYR A 720 -15.16 2.47 -21.24
CA TYR A 720 -14.93 2.53 -19.80
C TYR A 720 -15.33 1.24 -19.10
N ARG A 721 -14.76 1.03 -17.91
CA ARG A 721 -15.14 0.00 -16.94
C ARG A 721 -15.39 0.63 -15.58
N LEU A 722 -16.42 0.16 -14.88
CA LEU A 722 -16.70 0.58 -13.51
C LEU A 722 -16.11 -0.44 -12.53
N ALA A 723 -15.25 0.02 -11.63
CA ALA A 723 -14.69 -0.78 -10.56
C ALA A 723 -15.68 -0.91 -9.40
N ALA A 724 -15.67 -2.06 -8.73
CA ALA A 724 -16.55 -2.32 -7.57
C ALA A 724 -16.04 -1.69 -6.26
N ALA A 725 -14.76 -1.33 -6.20
CA ALA A 725 -14.13 -0.69 -5.05
C ALA A 725 -13.15 0.40 -5.52
N PRO A 726 -12.86 1.41 -4.68
CA PRO A 726 -11.85 2.41 -5.00
C PRO A 726 -10.48 1.80 -5.28
N PHE A 727 -9.76 2.38 -6.24
CA PHE A 727 -8.35 2.10 -6.48
C PHE A 727 -7.49 2.60 -5.32
N ASP A 728 -6.29 2.03 -5.20
CA ASP A 728 -5.35 2.45 -4.18
C ASP A 728 -4.91 3.91 -4.37
N ALA A 729 -5.07 4.70 -3.32
CA ALA A 729 -4.66 6.10 -3.28
C ALA A 729 -4.41 6.51 -1.82
N PRO A 730 -3.48 7.45 -1.55
CA PRO A 730 -3.30 7.99 -0.22
C PRO A 730 -4.62 8.53 0.37
N PRO A 731 -4.79 8.47 1.70
CA PRO A 731 -6.01 8.93 2.33
C PRO A 731 -6.19 10.43 2.11
N VAL A 732 -7.45 10.80 1.86
CA VAL A 732 -7.95 12.17 1.85
C VAL A 732 -9.28 12.13 2.58
N ARG A 733 -9.53 13.11 3.43
CA ARG A 733 -10.80 13.24 4.14
C ARG A 733 -11.94 13.40 3.13
N THR A 734 -12.80 12.39 3.06
CA THR A 734 -13.96 12.37 2.15
C THR A 734 -15.24 12.72 2.89
N THR A 735 -15.99 13.70 2.39
CA THR A 735 -17.33 14.08 2.88
C THR A 735 -18.41 13.85 1.80
N PRO A 736 -19.71 13.87 2.15
CA PRO A 736 -20.78 13.92 1.16
C PRO A 736 -20.63 15.11 0.21
N ALA A 737 -20.98 14.95 -1.08
CA ALA A 737 -20.76 15.98 -2.10
C ALA A 737 -21.38 17.35 -1.77
N ARG A 738 -22.52 17.38 -1.08
CA ARG A 738 -23.15 18.63 -0.63
C ARG A 738 -22.36 19.35 0.46
N GLU A 739 -21.76 18.61 1.38
CA GLU A 739 -20.87 19.19 2.39
C GLU A 739 -19.57 19.68 1.74
N ALA A 740 -19.04 18.91 0.78
CA ALA A 740 -17.90 19.33 -0.02
C ALA A 740 -18.19 20.62 -0.78
N TYR A 741 -19.39 20.79 -1.35
CA TYR A 741 -19.81 22.03 -2.01
C TYR A 741 -19.65 23.27 -1.11
N GLU A 742 -20.22 23.23 0.10
CA GLU A 742 -20.12 24.34 1.04
C GLU A 742 -18.66 24.60 1.49
N ALA A 743 -17.92 23.53 1.78
CA ALA A 743 -16.53 23.63 2.20
C ALA A 743 -15.66 24.25 1.11
N VAL A 744 -15.80 23.79 -0.15
CA VAL A 744 -15.03 24.28 -1.30
C VAL A 744 -15.35 25.74 -1.60
N LEU A 745 -16.63 26.15 -1.59
CA LEU A 745 -16.98 27.56 -1.80
C LEU A 745 -16.44 28.47 -0.69
N ALA A 746 -16.37 27.99 0.55
CA ALA A 746 -15.76 28.74 1.63
C ALA A 746 -14.22 28.82 1.50
N GLY A 747 -13.57 27.69 1.19
CA GLY A 747 -12.13 27.51 1.35
C GLY A 747 -11.28 27.65 0.10
N ALA A 748 -11.80 27.34 -1.10
CA ALA A 748 -10.96 27.19 -2.28
C ALA A 748 -10.45 28.51 -2.86
N GLY A 749 -9.22 28.50 -3.38
CA GLY A 749 -8.49 29.64 -3.92
C GLY A 749 -7.49 30.24 -2.93
N ALA A 750 -6.81 31.29 -3.37
CA ALA A 750 -5.93 32.11 -2.54
C ALA A 750 -6.77 32.92 -1.55
N THR A 751 -7.11 32.29 -0.43
CA THR A 751 -7.91 32.88 0.65
C THR A 751 -7.10 33.61 1.71
N ARG A 752 -5.77 33.52 1.64
CA ARG A 752 -4.83 34.20 2.54
C ARG A 752 -3.88 35.08 1.72
N PRO A 753 -3.53 36.28 2.21
CA PRO A 753 -3.99 36.92 3.46
C PRO A 753 -5.50 37.22 3.50
N VAL A 754 -6.12 37.44 2.33
CA VAL A 754 -7.57 37.64 2.16
C VAL A 754 -7.98 37.04 0.82
N ARG A 755 -9.25 36.64 0.65
CA ARG A 755 -9.84 36.32 -0.68
C ARG A 755 -10.05 37.62 -1.47
N ASP A 756 -9.60 37.69 -2.71
CA ASP A 756 -9.71 38.91 -3.50
C ASP A 756 -11.08 39.05 -4.21
N PRO A 757 -11.40 40.23 -4.78
CA PRO A 757 -12.71 40.47 -5.40
C PRO A 757 -13.03 39.55 -6.57
N VAL A 758 -12.03 39.05 -7.30
CA VAL A 758 -12.24 38.12 -8.43
C VAL A 758 -12.71 36.77 -7.91
N ASP A 759 -11.97 36.20 -6.96
CA ASP A 759 -12.32 34.91 -6.37
C ASP A 759 -13.64 34.97 -5.61
N ALA A 760 -13.90 36.09 -4.91
CA ALA A 760 -15.17 36.33 -4.22
C ALA A 760 -16.35 36.40 -5.19
N ARG A 761 -16.22 37.14 -6.30
CA ARG A 761 -17.25 37.20 -7.34
C ARG A 761 -17.55 35.82 -7.92
N LEU A 762 -16.52 35.04 -8.23
CA LEU A 762 -16.69 33.70 -8.81
C LEU A 762 -17.42 32.74 -7.84
N VAL A 763 -17.08 32.76 -6.55
CA VAL A 763 -17.80 31.98 -5.54
C VAL A 763 -19.27 32.39 -5.45
N GLU A 764 -19.55 33.69 -5.45
CA GLU A 764 -20.92 34.21 -5.38
C GLU A 764 -21.74 33.89 -6.63
N GLU A 765 -21.15 33.96 -7.82
CA GLU A 765 -21.77 33.52 -9.08
C GLU A 765 -22.13 32.02 -9.01
N VAL A 766 -21.26 31.17 -8.45
CA VAL A 766 -21.55 29.74 -8.24
C VAL A 766 -22.69 29.52 -7.23
N ARG A 767 -22.78 30.33 -6.17
CA ARG A 767 -23.90 30.25 -5.22
C ARG A 767 -25.23 30.58 -5.89
N ARG A 768 -25.27 31.69 -6.63
CA ARG A 768 -26.46 32.14 -7.35
C ARG A 768 -26.82 31.24 -8.55
N GLY A 769 -25.84 30.50 -9.07
CA GLY A 769 -26.02 29.72 -10.29
C GLY A 769 -26.11 30.60 -11.55
N ASP A 770 -25.54 31.80 -11.48
CA ASP A 770 -25.52 32.78 -12.57
C ASP A 770 -24.07 33.06 -13.04
N GLY A 771 -23.92 33.92 -14.05
CA GLY A 771 -22.63 34.22 -14.66
C GLY A 771 -22.44 33.59 -16.04
N ARG A 772 -21.49 34.14 -16.79
CA ARG A 772 -21.18 33.74 -18.18
C ARG A 772 -19.69 33.64 -18.39
N ILE A 773 -19.28 32.69 -19.24
CA ILE A 773 -17.91 32.54 -19.69
C ILE A 773 -17.48 33.80 -20.44
N ILE A 774 -16.30 34.30 -20.12
CA ILE A 774 -15.77 35.54 -20.66
C ILE A 774 -14.75 35.27 -21.78
N ASP A 775 -14.59 36.26 -22.64
CA ASP A 775 -13.67 36.25 -23.78
C ASP A 775 -12.44 37.17 -23.54
N SER A 776 -12.53 38.09 -22.57
CA SER A 776 -11.48 39.05 -22.21
C SER A 776 -11.56 39.42 -20.74
N THR A 777 -10.40 39.69 -20.12
CA THR A 777 -10.30 40.19 -18.74
C THR A 777 -11.12 41.46 -18.49
N ARG A 778 -11.34 42.29 -19.54
CA ARG A 778 -12.16 43.51 -19.46
C ARG A 778 -13.63 43.23 -19.11
N GLN A 779 -14.18 42.09 -19.52
CA GLN A 779 -15.56 41.71 -19.19
C GLN A 779 -15.73 41.38 -17.70
N ALA A 780 -14.64 41.11 -16.99
CA ALA A 780 -14.60 40.84 -15.56
C ALA A 780 -14.11 42.04 -14.72
N GLY A 781 -13.91 43.21 -15.33
CA GLY A 781 -13.44 44.42 -14.66
C GLY A 781 -11.91 44.58 -14.58
N GLY A 782 -11.14 43.66 -15.16
CA GLY A 782 -9.67 43.69 -15.10
C GLY A 782 -9.12 43.28 -13.74
N TRP A 783 -7.79 43.38 -13.57
CA TRP A 783 -7.12 43.02 -12.32
C TRP A 783 -7.57 43.94 -11.18
N PRO A 784 -7.81 43.40 -9.97
CA PRO A 784 -8.03 44.21 -8.78
C PRO A 784 -6.88 45.20 -8.56
N ASP A 785 -7.20 46.32 -7.92
CA ASP A 785 -6.17 47.13 -7.29
C ASP A 785 -5.68 46.40 -6.04
N TYR A 786 -4.37 46.17 -5.95
CA TYR A 786 -3.75 45.45 -4.84
C TYR A 786 -3.16 46.39 -3.77
N GLY A 787 -3.31 47.71 -3.94
CA GLY A 787 -2.79 48.73 -3.03
C GLY A 787 -1.39 49.17 -3.39
#